data_AF-A0A9R0RH12-F1
#
_entry.id   AF-A0A9R0RH12-F1
#
_cell.length_a   1.000
_cell.length_b   1.000
_cell.length_c   1.000
_cell.angle_alpha   90.00
_cell.angle_beta   90.00
_cell.angle_gamma   90.00
#
_symmetry.space_group_name_H-M   'P 1'
#
loop_
_entity.id
_entity.type
_entity.pdbx_description
1 polymer ?
#
loop_
_entity_poly.entity_id
_entity_poly.type
_entity_poly.pdbx_seq_one_letter_code
_entity_poly.pdbx_strand_id
1 'polypeptide(L)'
;MAGASNSVYYLLSLWSRLVTSVPYLKGDTPSLLDETVPKITEGFITSRINSVQASFADNSPDPDNPLENAESLQDQLESLPYLCRFKYESCSLFIINIMEPLLQAYTARSRLPASGDAAELSVIEGQIAWMVHIIAAILKIRQTVGCSQDSQELFDAELAARVLQLINITDTGVHAQRYQEISKQRLDRAILIFVQNFRRSYVGDQAMHASKLYARLSELLGLTDHLVLLNVIVGKIATNLKCYAECEDVIDHTLSLFLELASGYMTGKLLLKLESTKFIIANHSRENFPFLEEYRCVRSRTNFYYILGCLVFMEDGPVKFRSFMEPLLQVAVKLEASADAAFRTDVVKYAFTGLMRDLRGIAMATNSRRTYGLLFDWLYPSRMPLLLRAISLLTDEPEVTTPLLKFMSEFVLNKAQRLTFDSSSPNGILLFREISKLIVAYGSRILLLPNGTNIYRSKYKGIWISLTVLSRALCGNYVNFGVFELYGDRALADALDISLKMTLSIPLSDILTFKKLSKAYYGYMEVLFNNHITINSVLNLDTSTFVHIVTSLESGLKGLDTGISTQCASAIDSLAAFYFNNITAGDNPPSPAALNLARHIGELPSLFPQILKSLFEIIIFEDAGNQWSLSRPILSLIMISEQMFSDLRAQILASQPIDQQQRLSQCFDKLMTDVTRSLEPKNRDRFTQNLTTFRHDFRAK
;
A
#
# COMPACT_ATOMS: atom_id res chain seq x y z
N MET A 1 1.35 12.77 -36.45
CA MET A 1 2.81 12.96 -36.29
C MET A 1 3.31 12.13 -35.10
N ALA A 2 3.39 10.81 -35.23
CA ALA A 2 3.68 9.91 -34.11
C ALA A 2 5.16 9.86 -33.65
N GLY A 3 6.08 10.56 -34.34
CA GLY A 3 7.52 10.56 -34.02
C GLY A 3 8.03 11.75 -33.18
N ALA A 4 7.16 12.71 -32.82
CA ALA A 4 7.59 14.00 -32.26
C ALA A 4 7.51 14.11 -30.73
N SER A 5 6.68 13.32 -30.04
CA SER A 5 6.51 13.43 -28.58
C SER A 5 7.77 13.02 -27.81
N ASN A 6 8.40 11.91 -28.20
CA ASN A 6 9.63 11.42 -27.57
C ASN A 6 10.85 12.32 -27.84
N SER A 7 10.93 12.95 -29.01
CA SER A 7 12.04 13.87 -29.32
C SER A 7 11.94 15.18 -28.53
N VAL A 8 10.73 15.67 -28.27
CA VAL A 8 10.49 16.84 -27.42
C VAL A 8 10.99 16.61 -25.98
N TYR A 9 10.81 15.41 -25.43
CA TYR A 9 11.34 15.05 -24.11
C TYR A 9 12.87 15.19 -24.04
N TYR A 10 13.60 14.56 -24.96
CA TYR A 10 15.06 14.62 -24.98
C TYR A 10 15.59 16.04 -25.22
N LEU A 11 14.92 16.82 -26.08
CA LEU A 11 15.28 18.21 -26.34
C LEU A 11 15.08 19.08 -25.09
N LEU A 12 13.92 19.00 -24.43
CA LEU A 12 13.67 19.76 -23.20
C LEU A 12 14.61 19.34 -22.06
N SER A 13 14.93 18.05 -21.94
CA SER A 13 15.89 17.57 -20.94
C SER A 13 17.30 18.10 -21.18
N LEU A 14 17.75 18.17 -22.44
CA LEU A 14 19.01 18.79 -22.81
C LEU A 14 19.05 20.27 -22.37
N TRP A 15 18.02 21.04 -22.72
CA TRP A 15 17.92 22.45 -22.36
C TRP A 15 17.85 22.66 -20.83
N SER A 16 17.11 21.80 -20.13
CA SER A 16 17.03 21.83 -18.67
C SER A 16 18.40 21.60 -18.03
N ARG A 17 19.16 20.59 -18.51
CA ARG A 17 20.52 20.32 -18.01
C ARG A 17 21.46 21.50 -18.27
N LEU A 18 21.38 22.11 -19.46
CA LEU A 18 22.16 23.31 -19.79
C LEU A 18 21.86 24.46 -18.83
N VAL A 19 20.59 24.79 -18.62
CA VAL A 19 20.14 25.85 -17.70
C VAL A 19 20.59 25.59 -16.26
N THR A 20 20.41 24.36 -15.76
CA THR A 20 20.81 24.00 -14.39
C THR A 20 22.33 24.00 -14.17
N SER A 21 23.13 23.93 -15.25
CA SER A 21 24.59 23.98 -15.17
C SER A 21 25.15 25.42 -15.11
N VAL A 22 24.36 26.42 -15.50
CA VAL A 22 24.79 27.84 -15.56
C VAL A 22 25.34 28.37 -14.22
N PRO A 23 24.72 28.09 -13.05
CA PRO A 23 25.24 28.56 -11.76
C PRO A 23 26.62 28.00 -11.39
N TYR A 24 27.08 26.94 -12.06
CA TYR A 24 28.38 26.31 -11.82
C TYR A 24 29.48 26.81 -12.77
N LEU A 25 29.12 27.63 -13.76
CA LEU A 25 30.08 28.25 -14.67
C LEU A 25 30.75 29.44 -13.96
N LYS A 26 32.08 29.41 -13.86
CA LYS A 26 32.87 30.53 -13.34
C LYS A 26 33.22 31.49 -14.49
N GLY A 27 32.55 32.64 -14.58
CA GLY A 27 32.90 33.75 -15.48
C GLY A 27 31.70 34.55 -16.00
N ASP A 28 31.89 35.84 -16.24
CA ASP A 28 30.91 36.78 -16.84
C ASP A 28 30.86 36.68 -18.37
N THR A 29 30.68 35.48 -18.93
CA THR A 29 30.41 35.36 -20.37
C THR A 29 28.91 35.56 -20.64
N PRO A 30 28.52 36.47 -21.55
CA PRO A 30 27.12 36.71 -21.87
C PRO A 30 26.48 35.44 -22.42
N SER A 31 25.41 34.97 -21.77
CA SER A 31 24.74 33.75 -22.15
C SER A 31 23.70 34.05 -23.23
N LEU A 32 23.83 33.44 -24.42
CA LEU A 32 22.72 33.42 -25.41
C LEU A 32 21.49 32.64 -24.88
N LEU A 33 21.63 31.99 -23.72
CA LEU A 33 20.56 31.31 -23.01
C LEU A 33 19.49 32.28 -22.52
N ASP A 34 19.88 33.52 -22.17
CA ASP A 34 18.97 34.57 -21.70
C ASP A 34 17.87 34.92 -22.73
N GLU A 35 18.18 34.80 -24.03
CA GLU A 35 17.21 35.06 -25.11
C GLU A 35 16.54 33.79 -25.66
N THR A 36 17.24 32.65 -25.63
CA THR A 36 16.76 31.42 -26.28
C THR A 36 15.82 30.61 -25.40
N VAL A 37 16.07 30.54 -24.08
CA VAL A 37 15.26 29.76 -23.13
C VAL A 37 13.81 30.27 -23.04
N PRO A 38 13.54 31.59 -22.95
CA PRO A 38 12.16 32.09 -23.00
C PRO A 38 11.43 31.71 -24.28
N LYS A 39 12.07 31.86 -25.46
CA LYS A 39 11.46 31.51 -26.76
C LYS A 39 11.11 30.02 -26.87
N ILE A 40 11.95 29.14 -26.34
CA ILE A 40 11.69 27.69 -26.30
C ILE A 40 10.48 27.40 -25.41
N THR A 41 10.42 28.05 -24.23
CA THR A 41 9.32 27.91 -23.28
C THR A 41 8.00 28.40 -23.89
N GLU A 42 8.00 29.58 -24.49
CA GLU A 42 6.85 30.15 -25.20
C GLU A 42 6.38 29.28 -26.37
N GLY A 43 7.32 28.78 -27.18
CA GLY A 43 7.04 27.88 -28.29
C GLY A 43 6.42 26.55 -27.84
N PHE A 44 6.91 25.98 -26.73
CA PHE A 44 6.34 24.78 -26.14
C PHE A 44 4.90 24.99 -25.67
N ILE A 45 4.65 26.04 -24.87
CA ILE A 45 3.32 26.36 -24.32
C ILE A 45 2.32 26.60 -25.46
N THR A 46 2.70 27.42 -26.44
CA THR A 46 1.86 27.76 -27.60
C THR A 46 1.52 26.51 -28.43
N SER A 47 2.51 25.65 -28.67
CA SER A 47 2.31 24.38 -29.39
C SER A 47 1.27 23.49 -28.72
N ARG A 48 1.31 23.35 -27.38
CA ARG A 48 0.35 22.53 -26.63
C ARG A 48 -1.07 23.09 -26.67
N ILE A 49 -1.22 24.41 -26.58
CA ILE A 49 -2.55 25.05 -26.65
C ILE A 49 -3.17 24.90 -28.04
N ASN A 50 -2.36 25.06 -29.10
CA ASN A 50 -2.81 24.89 -30.48
C ASN A 50 -3.13 23.42 -30.79
N SER A 51 -2.40 22.47 -30.19
CA SER A 51 -2.68 21.04 -30.30
C SER A 51 -4.09 20.68 -29.82
N VAL A 52 -4.58 21.34 -28.77
CA VAL A 52 -5.96 21.12 -28.29
C VAL A 52 -6.97 21.56 -29.34
N GLN A 53 -6.79 22.75 -29.92
CA GLN A 53 -7.69 23.25 -30.98
C GLN A 53 -7.71 22.34 -32.20
N ALA A 54 -6.55 21.85 -32.63
CA ALA A 54 -6.44 20.93 -33.76
C ALA A 54 -7.12 19.57 -33.50
N SER A 55 -6.95 19.02 -32.30
CA SER A 55 -7.52 17.70 -31.93
C SER A 55 -9.04 17.70 -31.94
N PHE A 56 -9.66 18.81 -31.52
CA PHE A 56 -11.11 18.95 -31.51
C PHE A 56 -11.69 19.35 -32.88
N ALA A 57 -10.91 19.96 -33.77
CA ALA A 57 -11.34 20.29 -35.13
C ALA A 57 -11.46 19.05 -36.03
N ASP A 58 -10.56 18.06 -35.85
CA ASP A 58 -10.49 16.87 -36.71
C ASP A 58 -11.41 15.71 -36.25
N ASN A 59 -12.13 15.84 -35.13
CA ASN A 59 -13.01 14.80 -34.54
C ASN A 59 -12.35 13.40 -34.38
N SER A 60 -11.03 13.32 -34.43
CA SER A 60 -10.28 12.09 -34.22
C SER A 60 -9.85 12.03 -32.75
N PRO A 61 -10.18 10.96 -32.00
CA PRO A 61 -9.58 10.74 -30.70
C PRO A 61 -8.08 10.57 -30.93
N ASP A 62 -7.27 11.56 -30.53
CA ASP A 62 -5.81 11.45 -30.57
C ASP A 62 -5.41 10.37 -29.55
N PRO A 63 -5.02 9.16 -30.02
CA PRO A 63 -4.67 8.06 -29.12
C PRO A 63 -3.38 8.35 -28.34
N ASP A 64 -2.64 9.39 -28.72
CA ASP A 64 -1.43 9.88 -28.08
C ASP A 64 -1.66 11.17 -27.28
N ASN A 65 -2.91 11.49 -26.90
CA ASN A 65 -3.19 12.69 -26.12
C ASN A 65 -2.46 12.64 -24.76
N PRO A 66 -1.46 13.52 -24.52
CA PRO A 66 -0.66 13.46 -23.30
C PRO A 66 -1.50 13.70 -22.04
N LEU A 67 -2.66 14.36 -22.14
CA LEU A 67 -3.56 14.57 -21.01
C LEU A 67 -4.26 13.29 -20.52
N GLU A 68 -4.29 12.23 -21.33
CA GLU A 68 -4.84 10.93 -20.94
C GLU A 68 -3.77 10.03 -20.29
N ASN A 69 -2.51 10.20 -20.68
CA ASN A 69 -1.38 9.43 -20.14
C ASN A 69 -0.56 10.25 -19.14
N ALA A 70 -0.79 9.99 -17.84
CA ALA A 70 -0.11 10.68 -16.75
C ALA A 70 1.43 10.53 -16.79
N GLU A 71 1.96 9.40 -17.25
CA GLU A 71 3.41 9.18 -17.38
C GLU A 71 3.97 10.06 -18.50
N SER A 72 3.36 10.03 -19.68
CA SER A 72 3.77 10.88 -20.80
C SER A 72 3.66 12.37 -20.48
N LEU A 73 2.65 12.78 -19.72
CA LEU A 73 2.48 14.17 -19.28
C LEU A 73 3.60 14.57 -18.30
N GLN A 74 3.88 13.70 -17.34
CA GLN A 74 4.91 13.93 -16.34
C GLN A 74 6.31 14.02 -16.98
N ASP A 75 6.61 13.16 -17.96
CA ASP A 75 7.86 13.19 -18.70
C ASP A 75 8.03 14.51 -19.45
N GLN A 76 7.01 14.96 -20.18
CA GLN A 76 7.06 16.23 -20.92
C GLN A 76 7.19 17.45 -20.01
N LEU A 77 6.59 17.41 -18.81
CA LEU A 77 6.61 18.51 -17.85
C LEU A 77 7.75 18.44 -16.83
N GLU A 78 8.56 17.38 -16.81
CA GLU A 78 9.65 17.23 -15.83
C GLU A 78 10.73 18.32 -16.01
N SER A 79 11.06 18.62 -17.27
CA SER A 79 12.15 19.54 -17.61
C SER A 79 11.71 21.01 -17.72
N LEU A 80 10.41 21.26 -17.94
CA LEU A 80 9.86 22.60 -18.20
C LEU A 80 10.04 23.60 -17.03
N PRO A 81 9.85 23.23 -15.75
CA PRO A 81 9.96 24.16 -14.62
C PRO A 81 11.33 24.83 -14.53
N TYR A 82 12.41 24.11 -14.86
CA TYR A 82 13.77 24.63 -14.83
C TYR A 82 13.97 25.72 -15.89
N LEU A 83 13.36 25.55 -17.08
CA LEU A 83 13.38 26.54 -18.14
C LEU A 83 12.58 27.78 -17.76
N CYS A 84 11.36 27.60 -17.24
CA CYS A 84 10.51 28.70 -16.78
C CYS A 84 11.20 29.51 -15.67
N ARG A 85 11.84 28.85 -14.71
CA ARG A 85 12.49 29.51 -13.57
C ARG A 85 13.82 30.19 -13.92
N PHE A 86 14.38 29.97 -15.10
CA PHE A 86 15.59 30.68 -15.56
C PHE A 86 15.32 32.17 -15.81
N LYS A 87 14.20 32.50 -16.44
CA LYS A 87 13.68 33.87 -16.61
C LYS A 87 12.24 33.93 -16.10
N TYR A 88 12.12 33.88 -14.77
CA TYR A 88 10.83 33.58 -14.16
C TYR A 88 9.78 34.68 -14.36
N GLU A 89 10.19 35.95 -14.31
CA GLU A 89 9.30 37.08 -14.55
C GLU A 89 8.67 37.06 -15.94
N SER A 90 9.49 36.97 -17.00
CA SER A 90 8.99 36.99 -18.38
C SER A 90 8.12 35.77 -18.69
N CYS A 91 8.53 34.58 -18.24
CA CYS A 91 7.75 33.36 -18.45
C CYS A 91 6.42 33.40 -17.68
N SER A 92 6.40 33.91 -16.45
CA SER A 92 5.17 34.03 -15.66
C SER A 92 4.19 35.01 -16.30
N LEU A 93 4.67 36.18 -16.75
CA LEU A 93 3.84 37.15 -17.46
C LEU A 93 3.25 36.57 -18.75
N PHE A 94 4.04 35.80 -19.52
CA PHE A 94 3.55 35.12 -20.71
C PHE A 94 2.44 34.11 -20.39
N ILE A 95 2.63 33.27 -19.36
CA ILE A 95 1.62 32.31 -18.90
C ILE A 95 0.34 33.03 -18.47
N ILE A 96 0.45 34.14 -17.74
CA ILE A 96 -0.70 34.97 -17.32
C ILE A 96 -1.44 35.54 -18.53
N ASN A 97 -0.72 36.11 -19.50
CA ASN A 97 -1.31 36.71 -20.71
C ASN A 97 -2.08 35.70 -21.56
N ILE A 98 -1.70 34.43 -21.52
CA ILE A 98 -2.43 33.34 -22.18
C ILE A 98 -3.61 32.87 -21.34
N MET A 99 -3.43 32.74 -20.02
CA MET A 99 -4.44 32.15 -19.14
C MET A 99 -5.62 33.09 -18.90
N GLU A 100 -5.39 34.40 -18.80
CA GLU A 100 -6.42 35.39 -18.47
C GLU A 100 -7.56 35.44 -19.51
N PRO A 101 -7.31 35.50 -20.83
CA PRO A 101 -8.37 35.44 -21.84
C PRO A 101 -9.16 34.13 -21.82
N LEU A 102 -8.48 33.00 -21.56
CA LEU A 102 -9.13 31.68 -21.45
C LEU A 102 -10.07 31.63 -20.23
N LEU A 103 -9.63 32.15 -19.08
CA LEU A 103 -10.46 32.24 -17.88
C LEU A 103 -11.67 33.16 -18.09
N GLN A 104 -11.48 34.31 -18.74
CA GLN A 104 -12.57 35.24 -19.05
C GLN A 104 -13.60 34.58 -19.98
N ALA A 105 -13.15 33.89 -21.04
CA ALA A 105 -14.01 33.15 -21.94
C ALA A 105 -14.79 32.04 -21.21
N TYR A 106 -14.10 31.24 -20.38
CA TYR A 106 -14.72 30.18 -19.57
C TYR A 106 -15.75 30.73 -18.58
N THR A 107 -15.45 31.86 -17.94
CA THR A 107 -16.34 32.51 -16.97
C THR A 107 -17.56 33.11 -17.64
N ALA A 108 -17.41 33.77 -18.79
CA ALA A 108 -18.51 34.38 -19.52
C ALA A 108 -19.55 33.34 -19.98
N ARG A 109 -19.07 32.16 -20.43
CA ARG A 109 -19.95 31.05 -20.87
C ARG A 109 -20.75 30.42 -19.73
N SER A 110 -20.33 30.58 -18.46
CA SER A 110 -21.12 30.09 -17.32
C SER A 110 -22.49 30.79 -17.18
N ARG A 111 -22.64 31.99 -17.78
CA ARG A 111 -23.82 32.87 -17.66
C ARG A 111 -24.79 32.78 -18.85
N LEU A 112 -24.49 31.99 -19.89
CA LEU A 112 -25.29 31.89 -21.13
C LEU A 112 -26.05 30.54 -21.22
N PRO A 113 -27.25 30.46 -21.84
CA PRO A 113 -27.98 29.19 -22.03
C PRO A 113 -27.33 28.24 -23.06
N ALA A 114 -27.51 26.93 -22.85
CA ALA A 114 -26.54 25.88 -23.17
C ALA A 114 -26.51 25.22 -24.57
N SER A 115 -27.33 25.58 -25.57
CA SER A 115 -27.53 24.64 -26.71
C SER A 115 -26.53 24.70 -27.88
N GLY A 116 -25.63 25.70 -27.97
CA GLY A 116 -24.74 25.89 -29.13
C GLY A 116 -23.24 25.63 -28.95
N ASP A 117 -22.73 25.65 -27.71
CA ASP A 117 -21.30 25.91 -27.44
C ASP A 117 -20.53 24.76 -26.78
N ALA A 118 -21.12 23.56 -26.69
CA ALA A 118 -20.52 22.46 -25.91
C ALA A 118 -19.14 22.02 -26.43
N ALA A 119 -18.94 22.04 -27.76
CA ALA A 119 -17.65 21.71 -28.37
C ALA A 119 -16.59 22.79 -28.10
N GLU A 120 -16.95 24.07 -28.26
CA GLU A 120 -16.06 25.19 -27.95
C GLU A 120 -15.66 25.22 -26.47
N LEU A 121 -16.62 24.92 -25.58
CA LEU A 121 -16.35 24.83 -24.16
C LEU A 121 -15.39 23.68 -23.82
N SER A 122 -15.51 22.55 -24.51
CA SER A 122 -14.60 21.40 -24.34
C SER A 122 -13.17 21.73 -24.79
N VAL A 123 -13.01 22.55 -25.83
CA VAL A 123 -11.70 23.09 -26.26
C VAL A 123 -11.12 23.99 -25.18
N ILE A 124 -11.90 24.95 -24.67
CA ILE A 124 -11.45 25.85 -23.61
C ILE A 124 -11.05 25.06 -22.35
N GLU A 125 -11.84 24.08 -21.94
CA GLU A 125 -11.52 23.19 -20.81
C GLU A 125 -10.19 22.46 -21.02
N GLY A 126 -9.93 21.95 -22.23
CA GLY A 126 -8.66 21.30 -22.57
C GLY A 126 -7.46 22.25 -22.57
N GLN A 127 -7.63 23.48 -23.05
CA GLN A 127 -6.57 24.50 -23.03
C GLN A 127 -6.25 24.93 -21.59
N ILE A 128 -7.26 25.16 -20.78
CA ILE A 128 -7.09 25.49 -19.35
C ILE A 128 -6.43 24.30 -18.62
N ALA A 129 -6.81 23.06 -18.92
CA ALA A 129 -6.19 21.88 -18.28
C ALA A 129 -4.67 21.83 -18.51
N TRP A 130 -4.20 22.08 -19.75
CA TRP A 130 -2.77 22.20 -20.04
C TRP A 130 -2.10 23.31 -19.24
N MET A 131 -2.71 24.50 -19.20
CA MET A 131 -2.18 25.64 -18.45
C MET A 131 -2.08 25.32 -16.96
N VAL A 132 -3.09 24.68 -16.37
CA VAL A 132 -3.09 24.25 -14.97
C VAL A 132 -2.00 23.22 -14.71
N HIS A 133 -1.78 22.25 -15.60
CA HIS A 133 -0.68 21.28 -15.47
C HIS A 133 0.70 21.93 -15.56
N ILE A 134 0.89 22.91 -16.45
CA ILE A 134 2.13 23.66 -16.58
C ILE A 134 2.40 24.46 -15.30
N ILE A 135 1.41 25.18 -14.78
CA ILE A 135 1.52 25.90 -13.51
C ILE A 135 1.81 24.92 -12.36
N ALA A 136 1.11 23.79 -12.29
CA ALA A 136 1.35 22.76 -11.29
C ALA A 136 2.79 22.23 -11.30
N ALA A 137 3.39 22.05 -12.49
CA ALA A 137 4.76 21.61 -12.64
C ALA A 137 5.75 22.70 -12.19
N ILE A 138 5.52 23.96 -12.54
CA ILE A 138 6.36 25.10 -12.13
C ILE A 138 6.42 25.25 -10.60
N LEU A 139 5.27 25.09 -9.93
CA LEU A 139 5.15 25.22 -8.46
C LEU A 139 5.66 23.99 -7.70
N LYS A 140 5.87 22.86 -8.38
CA LYS A 140 6.45 21.64 -7.78
C LYS A 140 7.91 21.84 -7.36
N ILE A 141 8.65 22.70 -8.07
CA ILE A 141 10.07 22.97 -7.80
C ILE A 141 10.16 24.31 -7.08
N ARG A 142 10.77 24.38 -5.88
CA ARG A 142 10.84 25.64 -5.11
C ARG A 142 12.03 26.53 -5.42
N GLN A 143 13.14 25.97 -5.91
CA GLN A 143 14.41 26.69 -5.91
C GLN A 143 15.22 26.45 -7.18
N THR A 144 15.71 27.54 -7.75
CA THR A 144 16.82 27.60 -8.71
C THR A 144 17.92 28.44 -8.07
N VAL A 145 19.16 27.98 -8.19
CA VAL A 145 20.34 28.64 -7.59
C VAL A 145 20.50 30.04 -8.21
N GLY A 146 20.57 31.09 -7.38
CA GLY A 146 20.92 32.45 -7.79
C GLY A 146 19.80 33.50 -7.86
N CYS A 147 18.56 33.20 -7.44
CA CYS A 147 17.44 34.16 -7.45
C CYS A 147 16.89 34.42 -6.03
N SER A 148 16.33 35.61 -5.77
CA SER A 148 15.77 35.96 -4.46
C SER A 148 14.46 35.20 -4.21
N GLN A 149 14.38 34.47 -3.10
CA GLN A 149 13.20 33.66 -2.74
C GLN A 149 11.91 34.50 -2.73
N ASP A 150 12.01 35.73 -2.25
CA ASP A 150 10.89 36.68 -2.15
C ASP A 150 10.25 37.06 -3.49
N SER A 151 11.05 37.17 -4.56
CA SER A 151 10.52 37.50 -5.89
C SER A 151 9.82 36.31 -6.53
N GLN A 152 10.33 35.10 -6.29
CA GLN A 152 9.73 33.86 -6.77
C GLN A 152 8.39 33.59 -6.10
N GLU A 153 8.26 33.86 -4.79
CA GLU A 153 6.99 33.71 -4.06
C GLU A 153 5.87 34.60 -4.62
N LEU A 154 6.19 35.80 -5.12
CA LEU A 154 5.20 36.70 -5.73
C LEU A 154 4.67 36.17 -7.07
N PHE A 155 5.55 35.67 -7.93
CA PHE A 155 5.14 35.07 -9.19
C PHE A 155 4.40 33.74 -8.98
N ASP A 156 4.83 32.94 -8.00
CA ASP A 156 4.12 31.72 -7.60
C ASP A 156 2.70 32.05 -7.13
N ALA A 157 2.52 33.14 -6.38
CA ALA A 157 1.21 33.63 -5.95
C ALA A 157 0.33 34.11 -7.12
N GLU A 158 0.90 34.87 -8.07
CA GLU A 158 0.19 35.33 -9.28
C GLU A 158 -0.34 34.15 -10.09
N LEU A 159 0.49 33.14 -10.36
CA LEU A 159 0.10 31.95 -11.11
C LEU A 159 -0.93 31.11 -10.34
N ALA A 160 -0.69 30.90 -9.05
CA ALA A 160 -1.60 30.15 -8.19
C ALA A 160 -2.99 30.82 -8.09
N ALA A 161 -3.06 32.15 -8.04
CA ALA A 161 -4.32 32.88 -7.96
C ALA A 161 -5.27 32.57 -9.13
N ARG A 162 -4.75 32.46 -10.37
CA ARG A 162 -5.58 32.14 -11.54
C ARG A 162 -6.19 30.74 -11.43
N VAL A 163 -5.41 29.76 -10.97
CA VAL A 163 -5.91 28.39 -10.78
C VAL A 163 -6.89 28.31 -9.60
N LEU A 164 -6.63 29.04 -8.51
CA LEU A 164 -7.54 29.08 -7.36
C LEU A 164 -8.86 29.79 -7.67
N GLN A 165 -8.83 30.84 -8.51
CA GLN A 165 -10.04 31.49 -9.02
C GLN A 165 -10.88 30.53 -9.86
N LEU A 166 -10.22 29.74 -10.70
CA LEU A 166 -10.86 28.73 -11.55
C LEU A 166 -11.67 27.72 -10.74
N ILE A 167 -11.18 27.29 -9.56
CA ILE A 167 -11.91 26.36 -8.67
C ILE A 167 -13.33 26.86 -8.40
N ASN A 168 -13.48 28.15 -8.09
CA ASN A 168 -14.79 28.74 -7.79
C ASN A 168 -15.72 28.83 -9.01
N ILE A 169 -15.18 28.79 -10.22
CA ILE A 169 -15.94 28.95 -11.47
C ILE A 169 -16.34 27.59 -12.04
N THR A 170 -15.46 26.58 -11.93
CA THR A 170 -15.65 25.26 -12.55
C THR A 170 -16.91 24.53 -12.10
N ASP A 171 -17.47 24.87 -10.94
CA ASP A 171 -18.66 24.22 -10.38
C ASP A 171 -19.90 25.12 -10.38
N THR A 172 -19.93 26.16 -11.22
CA THR A 172 -21.03 27.14 -11.27
C THR A 172 -21.73 27.19 -12.64
N GLY A 173 -23.01 27.59 -12.62
CA GLY A 173 -23.80 27.79 -13.84
C GLY A 173 -23.89 26.52 -14.71
N VAL A 174 -23.70 26.68 -16.02
CA VAL A 174 -23.73 25.58 -17.01
C VAL A 174 -22.64 24.52 -16.74
N HIS A 175 -21.52 24.92 -16.13
CA HIS A 175 -20.41 24.00 -15.87
C HIS A 175 -20.82 22.89 -14.89
N ALA A 176 -21.71 23.17 -13.94
CA ALA A 176 -22.23 22.20 -12.98
C ALA A 176 -23.09 21.08 -13.62
N GLN A 177 -23.42 21.18 -14.91
CA GLN A 177 -24.16 20.14 -15.63
C GLN A 177 -23.24 19.22 -16.45
N ARG A 178 -21.94 19.51 -16.48
CA ARG A 178 -20.97 18.85 -17.37
C ARG A 178 -20.06 17.84 -16.66
N TYR A 179 -20.43 17.34 -15.48
CA TYR A 179 -19.62 16.38 -14.72
C TYR A 179 -19.31 15.07 -15.46
N GLN A 180 -20.14 14.73 -16.45
CA GLN A 180 -19.96 13.55 -17.32
C GLN A 180 -19.03 13.79 -18.51
N GLU A 181 -18.66 15.04 -18.78
CA GLU A 181 -17.83 15.39 -19.93
C GLU A 181 -16.35 15.12 -19.63
N ILE A 182 -15.68 14.40 -20.54
CA ILE A 182 -14.26 14.03 -20.39
C ILE A 182 -13.36 15.27 -20.28
N SER A 183 -13.66 16.33 -21.05
CA SER A 183 -12.90 17.58 -21.02
C SER A 183 -12.94 18.24 -19.63
N LYS A 184 -14.10 18.23 -18.97
CA LYS A 184 -14.26 18.74 -17.61
C LYS A 184 -13.55 17.84 -16.59
N GLN A 185 -13.68 16.52 -16.71
CA GLN A 185 -12.98 15.56 -15.84
C GLN A 185 -11.44 15.74 -15.92
N ARG A 186 -10.90 15.98 -17.12
CA ARG A 186 -9.46 16.30 -17.32
C ARG A 186 -9.08 17.60 -16.62
N LEU A 187 -9.89 18.65 -16.76
CA LEU A 187 -9.65 19.92 -16.09
C LEU A 187 -9.62 19.77 -14.56
N ASP A 188 -10.57 19.01 -14.02
CA ASP A 188 -10.66 18.74 -12.59
C ASP A 188 -9.44 17.95 -12.08
N ARG A 189 -8.97 16.95 -12.83
CA ARG A 189 -7.71 16.24 -12.53
C ARG A 189 -6.51 17.18 -12.53
N ALA A 190 -6.43 18.11 -13.49
CA ALA A 190 -5.37 19.11 -13.54
C ALA A 190 -5.38 19.99 -12.28
N ILE A 191 -6.56 20.46 -11.85
CA ILE A 191 -6.75 21.25 -10.62
C ILE A 191 -6.29 20.44 -9.39
N LEU A 192 -6.66 19.17 -9.28
CA LEU A 192 -6.24 18.31 -8.17
C LEU A 192 -4.70 18.15 -8.11
N ILE A 193 -4.05 17.94 -9.24
CA ILE A 193 -2.58 17.85 -9.34
C ILE A 193 -1.92 19.18 -8.99
N PHE A 194 -2.50 20.30 -9.43
CA PHE A 194 -2.06 21.63 -9.00
C PHE A 194 -2.12 21.76 -7.48
N VAL A 195 -3.25 21.42 -6.85
CA VAL A 195 -3.39 21.53 -5.40
C VAL A 195 -2.42 20.61 -4.67
N GLN A 196 -2.15 19.40 -5.16
CA GLN A 196 -1.15 18.49 -4.59
C GLN A 196 0.26 19.09 -4.61
N ASN A 197 0.70 19.63 -5.75
CA ASN A 197 2.02 20.23 -5.89
C ASN A 197 2.12 21.54 -5.10
N PHE A 198 1.12 22.41 -5.23
CA PHE A 198 1.02 23.65 -4.47
C PHE A 198 1.07 23.37 -2.98
N ARG A 199 0.39 22.31 -2.51
CA ARG A 199 0.38 21.95 -1.10
C ARG A 199 1.75 21.55 -0.60
N ARG A 200 2.47 20.68 -1.33
CA ARG A 200 3.87 20.33 -1.00
C ARG A 200 4.76 21.56 -0.89
N SER A 201 4.45 22.60 -1.66
CA SER A 201 5.22 23.85 -1.68
C SER A 201 4.75 24.95 -0.70
N TYR A 202 3.49 24.98 -0.28
CA TYR A 202 2.96 26.16 0.41
C TYR A 202 1.93 25.85 1.50
N VAL A 203 1.62 24.58 1.76
CA VAL A 203 0.57 24.15 2.69
C VAL A 203 1.08 23.03 3.63
N GLY A 204 0.99 23.24 4.94
CA GLY A 204 1.51 22.33 5.98
C GLY A 204 2.62 22.99 6.80
N ASP A 205 3.52 22.20 7.39
CA ASP A 205 4.56 22.72 8.30
C ASP A 205 5.50 23.73 7.61
N GLN A 206 5.69 23.62 6.29
CA GLN A 206 6.51 24.54 5.50
C GLN A 206 5.78 25.85 5.11
N ALA A 207 4.48 25.97 5.37
CA ALA A 207 3.68 27.16 5.06
C ALA A 207 4.03 28.36 5.95
N MET A 208 4.64 28.11 7.13
CA MET A 208 5.04 29.16 8.09
C MET A 208 6.06 30.16 7.53
N HIS A 209 6.69 29.84 6.41
CA HIS A 209 7.75 30.66 5.80
C HIS A 209 7.31 31.43 4.54
N ALA A 210 6.09 31.22 4.02
CA ALA A 210 5.64 31.79 2.74
C ALA A 210 4.84 33.10 2.89
N SER A 211 5.39 34.08 3.63
CA SER A 211 4.66 35.29 4.03
C SER A 211 4.28 36.20 2.86
N LYS A 212 5.14 36.31 1.82
CA LYS A 212 4.89 37.16 0.65
C LYS A 212 3.84 36.57 -0.28
N LEU A 213 3.83 35.24 -0.40
CA LEU A 213 2.82 34.53 -1.18
C LEU A 213 1.41 34.77 -0.64
N TYR A 214 1.18 34.60 0.67
CA TYR A 214 -0.14 34.84 1.26
C TYR A 214 -0.54 36.32 1.21
N ALA A 215 0.40 37.26 1.34
CA ALA A 215 0.11 38.68 1.16
C ALA A 215 -0.46 38.96 -0.26
N ARG A 216 0.18 38.43 -1.31
CA ARG A 216 -0.29 38.62 -2.68
C ARG A 216 -1.59 37.88 -2.98
N LEU A 217 -1.77 36.66 -2.47
CA LEU A 217 -3.04 35.92 -2.59
C LEU A 217 -4.19 36.62 -1.87
N SER A 218 -3.91 37.29 -0.74
CA SER A 218 -4.89 38.11 -0.03
C SER A 218 -5.35 39.30 -0.87
N GLU A 219 -4.44 39.97 -1.59
CA GLU A 219 -4.78 41.09 -2.49
C GLU A 219 -5.62 40.64 -3.69
N LEU A 220 -5.28 39.49 -4.28
CA LEU A 220 -5.92 39.03 -5.53
C LEU A 220 -7.26 38.32 -5.30
N LEU A 221 -7.37 37.50 -4.24
CA LEU A 221 -8.51 36.61 -4.02
C LEU A 221 -9.14 36.73 -2.63
N GLY A 222 -8.59 37.57 -1.75
CA GLY A 222 -9.02 37.64 -0.35
C GLY A 222 -8.60 36.41 0.48
N LEU A 223 -7.64 35.61 0.01
CA LEU A 223 -7.11 34.46 0.73
C LEU A 223 -6.07 34.93 1.76
N THR A 224 -6.56 35.40 2.91
CA THR A 224 -5.75 36.02 3.95
C THR A 224 -4.82 35.06 4.67
N ASP A 225 -5.23 33.80 4.81
CA ASP A 225 -4.49 32.81 5.57
C ASP A 225 -4.65 31.38 5.03
N HIS A 226 -3.90 30.49 5.67
CA HIS A 226 -3.90 29.07 5.38
C HIS A 226 -5.25 28.38 5.61
N LEU A 227 -6.07 28.84 6.56
CA LEU A 227 -7.37 28.25 6.87
C LEU A 227 -8.39 28.56 5.76
N VAL A 228 -8.41 29.79 5.25
CA VAL A 228 -9.26 30.18 4.13
C VAL A 228 -8.90 29.39 2.87
N LEU A 229 -7.61 29.21 2.59
CA LEU A 229 -7.15 28.38 1.48
C LEU A 229 -7.60 26.91 1.63
N LEU A 230 -7.44 26.33 2.83
CA LEU A 230 -7.93 24.97 3.09
C LEU A 230 -9.44 24.86 2.90
N ASN A 231 -10.21 25.92 3.21
CA ASN A 231 -11.66 25.94 2.97
C ASN A 231 -12.01 25.82 1.49
N VAL A 232 -11.28 26.52 0.60
CA VAL A 232 -11.45 26.42 -0.86
C VAL A 232 -11.14 25.00 -1.33
N ILE A 233 -10.03 24.42 -0.88
CA ILE A 233 -9.60 23.07 -1.26
C ILE A 233 -10.60 22.01 -0.79
N VAL A 234 -11.05 22.07 0.46
CA VAL A 234 -12.02 21.12 1.00
C VAL A 234 -13.40 21.31 0.37
N GLY A 235 -13.79 22.55 0.05
CA GLY A 235 -14.99 22.83 -0.75
C GLY A 235 -14.95 22.09 -2.09
N LYS A 236 -13.83 22.17 -2.80
CA LYS A 236 -13.64 21.44 -4.06
C LYS A 236 -13.66 19.92 -3.88
N ILE A 237 -13.01 19.40 -2.83
CA ILE A 237 -13.08 17.97 -2.47
C ILE A 237 -14.54 17.54 -2.25
N ALA A 238 -15.31 18.31 -1.49
CA ALA A 238 -16.70 18.00 -1.20
C ALA A 238 -17.55 17.99 -2.48
N THR A 239 -17.38 18.96 -3.37
CA THR A 239 -18.08 19.01 -4.66
C THR A 239 -17.69 17.82 -5.54
N ASN A 240 -16.40 17.49 -5.63
CA ASN A 240 -15.96 16.39 -6.48
C ASN A 240 -16.52 15.05 -6.02
N LEU A 241 -16.53 14.80 -4.70
CA LEU A 241 -17.14 13.59 -4.12
C LEU A 241 -18.67 13.52 -4.30
N LYS A 242 -19.35 14.67 -4.41
CA LYS A 242 -20.80 14.74 -4.65
C LYS A 242 -21.17 14.50 -6.11
N CYS A 243 -20.38 15.04 -7.03
CA CYS A 243 -20.79 15.23 -8.42
C CYS A 243 -20.16 14.24 -9.41
N TYR A 244 -18.96 13.71 -9.14
CA TYR A 244 -18.26 12.80 -10.06
C TYR A 244 -18.47 11.32 -9.72
N ALA A 245 -19.69 10.92 -9.36
CA ALA A 245 -19.98 9.57 -8.86
C ALA A 245 -19.54 8.44 -9.81
N GLU A 246 -19.64 8.68 -11.12
CA GLU A 246 -19.34 7.70 -12.18
C GLU A 246 -17.87 7.72 -12.64
N CYS A 247 -17.06 8.69 -12.20
CA CYS A 247 -15.66 8.86 -12.61
C CYS A 247 -14.69 8.41 -11.51
N GLU A 248 -14.28 7.14 -11.54
CA GLU A 248 -13.36 6.53 -10.55
C GLU A 248 -12.04 7.33 -10.44
N ASP A 249 -11.48 7.77 -11.57
CA ASP A 249 -10.20 8.50 -11.59
C ASP A 249 -10.25 9.82 -10.80
N VAL A 250 -11.29 10.63 -11.01
CA VAL A 250 -11.45 11.91 -10.30
C VAL A 250 -11.67 11.68 -8.81
N ILE A 251 -12.49 10.67 -8.46
CA ILE A 251 -12.74 10.31 -7.06
C ILE A 251 -11.45 9.83 -6.38
N ASP A 252 -10.68 8.94 -7.01
CA ASP A 252 -9.45 8.42 -6.44
C ASP A 252 -8.38 9.50 -6.25
N HIS A 253 -8.21 10.41 -7.21
CA HIS A 253 -7.32 11.58 -7.06
C HIS A 253 -7.81 12.53 -5.96
N THR A 254 -9.13 12.76 -5.88
CA THR A 254 -9.75 13.61 -4.84
C THR A 254 -9.51 13.03 -3.44
N LEU A 255 -9.73 11.72 -3.27
CA LEU A 255 -9.49 11.02 -2.01
C LEU A 255 -8.00 10.95 -1.67
N SER A 256 -7.12 10.79 -2.66
CA SER A 256 -5.67 10.84 -2.45
C SER A 256 -5.25 12.20 -1.89
N LEU A 257 -5.71 13.30 -2.48
CA LEU A 257 -5.47 14.65 -1.96
C LEU A 257 -6.04 14.82 -0.54
N PHE A 258 -7.28 14.37 -0.31
CA PHE A 258 -7.91 14.51 0.99
C PHE A 258 -7.19 13.71 2.08
N LEU A 259 -6.69 12.51 1.75
CA LEU A 259 -5.86 11.70 2.64
C LEU A 259 -4.53 12.38 2.96
N GLU A 260 -3.85 12.96 1.97
CA GLU A 260 -2.62 13.71 2.21
C GLU A 260 -2.84 14.85 3.21
N LEU A 261 -3.95 15.59 3.06
CA LEU A 261 -4.31 16.69 3.97
C LEU A 261 -4.68 16.18 5.37
N ALA A 262 -5.45 15.11 5.47
CA ALA A 262 -5.90 14.53 6.74
C ALA A 262 -4.79 13.77 7.49
N SER A 263 -3.73 13.33 6.79
CA SER A 263 -2.62 12.60 7.41
C SER A 263 -1.68 13.50 8.23
N GLY A 264 -1.62 14.81 7.91
CA GLY A 264 -0.79 15.77 8.65
C GLY A 264 -1.47 16.20 9.96
N TYR A 265 -0.76 16.15 11.08
CA TYR A 265 -1.35 16.46 12.39
C TYR A 265 -1.88 17.90 12.48
N MET A 266 -1.08 18.89 12.07
CA MET A 266 -1.49 20.31 12.10
C MET A 266 -2.58 20.61 11.07
N THR A 267 -2.40 20.18 9.82
CA THR A 267 -3.40 20.34 8.77
C THR A 267 -4.72 19.67 9.15
N GLY A 268 -4.69 18.45 9.67
CA GLY A 268 -5.88 17.72 10.13
C GLY A 268 -6.66 18.46 11.22
N LYS A 269 -5.99 19.06 12.20
CA LYS A 269 -6.64 19.92 13.20
C LYS A 269 -7.30 21.16 12.60
N LEU A 270 -6.70 21.75 11.56
CA LEU A 270 -7.30 22.87 10.85
C LEU A 270 -8.50 22.43 9.99
N LEU A 271 -8.41 21.27 9.33
CA LEU A 271 -9.53 20.71 8.57
C LEU A 271 -10.78 20.57 9.43
N LEU A 272 -10.64 20.11 10.68
CA LEU A 272 -11.75 19.95 11.62
C LEU A 272 -12.44 21.27 12.02
N LYS A 273 -11.79 22.42 11.82
CA LYS A 273 -12.41 23.74 12.03
C LYS A 273 -13.35 24.13 10.89
N LEU A 274 -13.18 23.55 9.70
CA LEU A 274 -13.93 23.91 8.49
C LEU A 274 -15.32 23.28 8.49
N GLU A 275 -16.33 24.07 8.16
CA GLU A 275 -17.73 23.61 8.05
C GLU A 275 -17.88 22.54 6.96
N SER A 276 -17.16 22.64 5.85
CA SER A 276 -17.14 21.62 4.79
C SER A 276 -16.68 20.25 5.30
N THR A 277 -15.63 20.20 6.13
CA THR A 277 -15.15 18.94 6.73
C THR A 277 -16.17 18.38 7.71
N LYS A 278 -16.73 19.23 8.57
CA LYS A 278 -17.79 18.82 9.52
C LYS A 278 -19.01 18.29 8.79
N PHE A 279 -19.40 18.92 7.69
CA PHE A 279 -20.49 18.45 6.82
C PHE A 279 -20.19 17.07 6.26
N ILE A 280 -18.99 16.83 5.71
CA ILE A 280 -18.60 15.51 5.17
C ILE A 280 -18.66 14.46 6.29
N ILE A 281 -18.10 14.73 7.48
CA ILE A 281 -18.10 13.80 8.62
C ILE A 281 -19.52 13.51 9.10
N ALA A 282 -20.41 14.49 9.17
CA ALA A 282 -21.78 14.31 9.64
C ALA A 282 -22.68 13.60 8.61
N ASN A 283 -22.42 13.79 7.32
CA ASN A 283 -23.29 13.38 6.22
C ASN A 283 -22.61 12.38 5.27
N HIS A 284 -21.80 11.46 5.79
CA HIS A 284 -20.97 10.55 5.01
C HIS A 284 -21.72 9.34 4.38
N SER A 285 -23.04 9.46 4.18
CA SER A 285 -23.88 8.41 3.60
C SER A 285 -24.09 8.62 2.09
N ARG A 286 -24.61 7.58 1.43
CA ARG A 286 -24.95 7.59 0.00
C ARG A 286 -25.88 8.73 -0.45
N GLU A 287 -26.70 9.26 0.46
CA GLU A 287 -27.64 10.36 0.17
C GLU A 287 -26.91 11.65 -0.21
N ASN A 288 -25.71 11.85 0.35
CA ASN A 288 -24.89 13.02 0.08
C ASN A 288 -23.69 12.70 -0.80
N PHE A 289 -23.28 11.43 -0.90
CA PHE A 289 -22.11 11.00 -1.67
C PHE A 289 -22.47 9.79 -2.56
N PRO A 290 -23.01 10.04 -3.78
CA PRO A 290 -23.54 8.98 -4.64
C PRO A 290 -22.49 7.97 -5.12
N PHE A 291 -21.20 8.36 -5.18
CA PHE A 291 -20.10 7.44 -5.55
C PHE A 291 -20.00 6.21 -4.61
N LEU A 292 -20.58 6.27 -3.42
CA LEU A 292 -20.63 5.16 -2.47
C LEU A 292 -21.53 4.01 -2.94
N GLU A 293 -22.43 4.26 -3.89
CA GLU A 293 -23.30 3.27 -4.54
C GLU A 293 -22.66 2.59 -5.75
N GLU A 294 -21.64 3.22 -6.35
CA GLU A 294 -21.05 2.72 -7.58
C GLU A 294 -20.09 1.55 -7.37
N TYR A 295 -20.32 0.45 -8.10
CA TYR A 295 -19.49 -0.77 -8.02
C TYR A 295 -18.04 -0.54 -8.46
N ARG A 296 -17.79 0.45 -9.32
CA ARG A 296 -16.44 0.84 -9.76
C ARG A 296 -15.64 1.45 -8.60
N CYS A 297 -16.30 2.30 -7.81
CA CYS A 297 -15.70 3.07 -6.72
C CYS A 297 -15.57 2.32 -5.37
N VAL A 298 -15.67 0.98 -5.36
CA VAL A 298 -15.65 0.17 -4.11
C VAL A 298 -14.31 0.27 -3.35
N ARG A 299 -13.20 0.54 -4.04
CA ARG A 299 -11.90 0.81 -3.40
C ARG A 299 -11.89 2.20 -2.78
N SER A 300 -12.36 3.19 -3.54
CA SER A 300 -12.52 4.59 -3.14
C SER A 300 -13.37 4.70 -1.86
N ARG A 301 -14.44 3.91 -1.74
CA ARG A 301 -15.25 3.80 -0.51
C ARG A 301 -14.42 3.44 0.73
N THR A 302 -13.50 2.47 0.63
CA THR A 302 -12.62 2.14 1.77
C THR A 302 -11.69 3.30 2.14
N ASN A 303 -11.14 3.98 1.12
CA ASN A 303 -10.25 5.14 1.34
C ASN A 303 -11.00 6.32 1.95
N PHE A 304 -12.24 6.59 1.53
CA PHE A 304 -13.09 7.63 2.09
C PHE A 304 -13.28 7.43 3.60
N TYR A 305 -13.72 6.25 4.03
CA TYR A 305 -13.89 5.96 5.46
C TYR A 305 -12.58 5.89 6.24
N TYR A 306 -11.46 5.55 5.59
CA TYR A 306 -10.14 5.68 6.20
C TYR A 306 -9.79 7.13 6.51
N ILE A 307 -10.03 8.05 5.57
CA ILE A 307 -9.77 9.49 5.75
C ILE A 307 -10.66 10.06 6.87
N LEU A 308 -11.96 9.75 6.84
CA LEU A 308 -12.89 10.20 7.88
C LEU A 308 -12.52 9.63 9.25
N GLY A 309 -12.12 8.35 9.31
CA GLY A 309 -11.60 7.74 10.52
C GLY A 309 -10.40 8.51 11.08
N CYS A 310 -9.43 8.89 10.24
CA CYS A 310 -8.28 9.69 10.66
C CYS A 310 -8.71 11.01 11.30
N LEU A 311 -9.67 11.72 10.70
CA LEU A 311 -10.18 12.99 11.21
C LEU A 311 -10.98 12.83 12.50
N VAL A 312 -11.88 11.85 12.58
CA VAL A 312 -12.72 11.59 13.76
C VAL A 312 -11.86 11.22 14.96
N PHE A 313 -10.78 10.45 14.75
CA PHE A 313 -9.88 10.04 15.83
C PHE A 313 -8.88 11.13 16.26
N MET A 314 -8.76 12.24 15.53
CA MET A 314 -7.97 13.41 15.98
C MET A 314 -8.68 14.21 17.07
N GLU A 315 -10.00 14.13 17.15
CA GLU A 315 -10.78 14.83 18.17
C GLU A 315 -10.95 13.96 19.42
N ASP A 316 -10.68 14.54 20.58
CA ASP A 316 -10.84 13.85 21.85
C ASP A 316 -12.34 13.72 22.22
N GLY A 317 -12.92 12.56 22.00
CA GLY A 317 -14.23 12.25 22.59
C GLY A 317 -14.97 11.03 22.03
N PRO A 318 -15.44 10.09 22.88
CA PRO A 318 -16.23 8.95 22.43
C PRO A 318 -17.58 9.36 21.80
N VAL A 319 -18.10 10.54 22.13
CA VAL A 319 -19.39 11.05 21.63
C VAL A 319 -19.36 11.26 20.12
N LYS A 320 -18.32 11.93 19.60
CA LYS A 320 -18.18 12.18 18.16
C LYS A 320 -18.03 10.90 17.37
N PHE A 321 -17.27 9.93 17.91
CA PHE A 321 -17.17 8.60 17.34
C PHE A 321 -18.54 7.91 17.29
N ARG A 322 -19.34 7.97 18.37
CA ARG A 322 -20.70 7.39 18.39
C ARG A 322 -21.61 8.02 17.35
N SER A 323 -21.63 9.36 17.26
CA SER A 323 -22.42 10.07 16.24
C SER A 323 -22.00 9.72 14.82
N PHE A 324 -20.69 9.60 14.58
CA PHE A 324 -20.15 9.16 13.30
C PHE A 324 -20.53 7.71 12.95
N MET A 325 -20.57 6.81 13.95
CA MET A 325 -20.90 5.40 13.73
C MET A 325 -22.41 5.11 13.63
N GLU A 326 -23.28 6.08 13.94
CA GLU A 326 -24.73 5.87 13.99
C GLU A 326 -25.35 5.44 12.64
N PRO A 327 -25.01 6.04 11.48
CA PRO A 327 -25.54 5.57 10.20
C PRO A 327 -25.13 4.12 9.87
N LEU A 328 -23.90 3.74 10.23
CA LEU A 328 -23.36 2.38 10.02
C LEU A 328 -24.06 1.39 10.96
N LEU A 329 -24.39 1.82 12.17
CA LEU A 329 -25.18 1.05 13.11
C LEU A 329 -26.57 0.73 12.55
N GLN A 330 -27.26 1.71 11.97
CA GLN A 330 -28.57 1.46 11.37
C GLN A 330 -28.51 0.45 10.22
N VAL A 331 -27.44 0.45 9.42
CA VAL A 331 -27.20 -0.58 8.39
C VAL A 331 -26.98 -1.95 9.03
N ALA A 332 -26.14 -2.03 10.06
CA ALA A 332 -25.88 -3.29 10.77
C ALA A 332 -27.16 -3.89 11.38
N VAL A 333 -27.98 -3.09 12.06
CA VAL A 333 -29.26 -3.54 12.66
C VAL A 333 -30.24 -4.04 11.59
N LYS A 334 -30.32 -3.37 10.43
CA LYS A 334 -31.15 -3.83 9.31
C LYS A 334 -30.67 -5.17 8.75
N LEU A 335 -29.36 -5.36 8.66
CA LEU A 335 -28.76 -6.62 8.21
C LEU A 335 -28.96 -7.75 9.23
N GLU A 336 -28.87 -7.45 10.53
CA GLU A 336 -29.14 -8.40 11.61
C GLU A 336 -30.60 -8.88 11.58
N ALA A 337 -31.55 -7.97 11.35
CA ALA A 337 -32.98 -8.27 11.25
C ALA A 337 -33.40 -8.98 9.95
N SER A 338 -32.54 -9.00 8.92
CA SER A 338 -32.84 -9.64 7.64
C SER A 338 -32.91 -11.16 7.77
N ALA A 339 -33.78 -11.84 7.01
CA ALA A 339 -33.90 -13.30 6.99
C ALA A 339 -32.75 -13.96 6.20
N ASP A 340 -32.45 -15.25 6.45
CA ASP A 340 -31.34 -15.95 5.78
C ASP A 340 -31.45 -15.96 4.25
N ALA A 341 -32.67 -16.15 3.72
CA ALA A 341 -32.91 -16.09 2.28
C ALA A 341 -32.57 -14.70 1.68
N ALA A 342 -32.73 -13.63 2.46
CA ALA A 342 -32.46 -12.27 1.98
C ALA A 342 -30.96 -12.04 1.75
N PHE A 343 -30.05 -12.75 2.45
CA PHE A 343 -28.61 -12.64 2.23
C PHE A 343 -28.17 -13.02 0.82
N ARG A 344 -28.99 -13.79 0.09
CA ARG A 344 -28.73 -14.16 -1.30
C ARG A 344 -29.13 -13.08 -2.31
N THR A 345 -29.86 -12.05 -1.89
CA THR A 345 -30.27 -10.92 -2.75
C THR A 345 -29.13 -9.91 -2.92
N ASP A 346 -29.06 -9.28 -4.09
CA ASP A 346 -28.02 -8.29 -4.38
C ASP A 346 -28.07 -7.08 -3.44
N VAL A 347 -29.27 -6.69 -2.99
CA VAL A 347 -29.46 -5.58 -2.05
C VAL A 347 -28.74 -5.85 -0.72
N VAL A 348 -28.92 -7.03 -0.13
CA VAL A 348 -28.29 -7.38 1.16
C VAL A 348 -26.79 -7.63 0.97
N LYS A 349 -26.39 -8.32 -0.11
CA LYS A 349 -24.97 -8.52 -0.45
C LYS A 349 -24.24 -7.19 -0.59
N TYR A 350 -24.86 -6.22 -1.27
CA TYR A 350 -24.32 -4.89 -1.48
C TYR A 350 -24.20 -4.11 -0.17
N ALA A 351 -25.27 -4.07 0.63
CA ALA A 351 -25.28 -3.38 1.92
C ALA A 351 -24.23 -3.96 2.89
N PHE A 352 -24.12 -5.29 2.98
CA PHE A 352 -23.12 -5.94 3.82
C PHE A 352 -21.70 -5.69 3.30
N THR A 353 -21.48 -5.80 1.99
CA THR A 353 -20.18 -5.50 1.36
C THR A 353 -19.74 -4.06 1.63
N GLY A 354 -20.67 -3.11 1.51
CA GLY A 354 -20.47 -1.72 1.87
C GLY A 354 -20.03 -1.56 3.32
N LEU A 355 -20.80 -2.10 4.27
CA LEU A 355 -20.47 -2.04 5.69
C LEU A 355 -19.06 -2.60 6.00
N MET A 356 -18.67 -3.72 5.38
CA MET A 356 -17.33 -4.29 5.58
C MET A 356 -16.22 -3.40 5.04
N ARG A 357 -16.46 -2.68 3.94
CA ARG A 357 -15.51 -1.71 3.37
C ARG A 357 -15.36 -0.48 4.26
N ASP A 358 -16.47 0.01 4.79
CA ASP A 358 -16.52 1.18 5.66
C ASP A 358 -15.78 0.89 6.97
N LEU A 359 -16.11 -0.22 7.61
CA LEU A 359 -15.45 -0.68 8.83
C LEU A 359 -13.97 -0.97 8.61
N ARG A 360 -13.57 -1.48 7.44
CA ARG A 360 -12.16 -1.65 7.08
C ARG A 360 -11.44 -0.32 7.00
N GLY A 361 -12.04 0.69 6.37
CA GLY A 361 -11.46 2.04 6.35
C GLY A 361 -11.26 2.61 7.76
N ILE A 362 -12.29 2.52 8.59
CA ILE A 362 -12.23 2.99 9.98
C ILE A 362 -11.20 2.21 10.79
N ALA A 363 -11.13 0.89 10.63
CA ALA A 363 -10.11 0.05 11.25
C ALA A 363 -8.70 0.42 10.78
N MET A 364 -8.52 0.86 9.53
CA MET A 364 -7.23 1.36 9.05
C MET A 364 -6.81 2.65 9.77
N ALA A 365 -7.75 3.48 10.25
CA ALA A 365 -7.45 4.72 10.95
C ALA A 365 -7.13 4.56 12.45
N THR A 366 -7.36 3.38 13.04
CA THR A 366 -7.05 3.15 14.46
C THR A 366 -5.56 2.86 14.64
N ASN A 367 -4.83 3.84 15.19
CA ASN A 367 -3.37 3.78 15.42
C ASN A 367 -3.00 3.79 16.91
N SER A 368 -3.97 3.66 17.81
CA SER A 368 -3.74 3.65 19.26
C SER A 368 -4.68 2.68 19.96
N ARG A 369 -4.30 2.24 21.16
CA ARG A 369 -5.15 1.40 22.02
C ARG A 369 -6.54 1.99 22.24
N ARG A 370 -6.62 3.32 22.46
CA ARG A 370 -7.88 4.04 22.69
C ARG A 370 -8.79 4.00 21.46
N THR A 371 -8.25 4.35 20.29
CA THR A 371 -9.04 4.40 19.04
C THR A 371 -9.49 3.01 18.61
N TYR A 372 -8.62 2.01 18.79
CA TYR A 372 -8.98 0.60 18.59
C TYR A 372 -10.08 0.16 19.57
N GLY A 373 -9.95 0.51 20.86
CA GLY A 373 -10.95 0.17 21.89
C GLY A 373 -12.35 0.66 21.53
N LEU A 374 -12.49 1.89 21.03
CA LEU A 374 -13.79 2.42 20.58
C LEU A 374 -14.43 1.57 19.46
N LEU A 375 -13.64 1.15 18.47
CA LEU A 375 -14.11 0.29 17.39
C LEU A 375 -14.37 -1.15 17.87
N PHE A 376 -13.55 -1.65 18.79
CA PHE A 376 -13.71 -2.96 19.40
C PHE A 376 -15.01 -3.04 20.19
N ASP A 377 -15.31 -2.05 21.04
CA ASP A 377 -16.55 -1.97 21.82
C ASP A 377 -17.78 -1.78 20.93
N TRP A 378 -17.61 -1.17 19.76
CA TRP A 378 -18.66 -1.13 18.75
C TRP A 378 -18.86 -2.54 18.14
N LEU A 379 -17.81 -3.29 17.82
CA LEU A 379 -18.00 -4.58 17.14
C LEU A 379 -18.40 -5.72 18.09
N TYR A 380 -17.69 -5.86 19.20
CA TYR A 380 -17.79 -6.98 20.12
C TYR A 380 -18.66 -6.64 21.35
N PRO A 381 -19.54 -7.54 21.80
CA PRO A 381 -19.86 -8.86 21.22
C PRO A 381 -20.99 -8.80 20.18
N SER A 382 -21.80 -7.74 20.20
CA SER A 382 -23.14 -7.74 19.59
C SER A 382 -23.17 -7.96 18.08
N ARG A 383 -22.14 -7.52 17.34
CA ARG A 383 -22.12 -7.53 15.87
C ARG A 383 -21.29 -8.68 15.29
N MET A 384 -20.56 -9.42 16.12
CA MET A 384 -19.80 -10.61 15.67
C MET A 384 -20.70 -11.72 15.09
N PRO A 385 -21.91 -12.01 15.65
CA PRO A 385 -22.82 -12.99 15.06
C PRO A 385 -23.22 -12.67 13.62
N LEU A 386 -23.38 -11.39 13.25
CA LEU A 386 -23.68 -10.98 11.89
C LEU A 386 -22.56 -11.41 10.92
N LEU A 387 -21.29 -11.22 11.31
CA LEU A 387 -20.14 -11.59 10.49
C LEU A 387 -20.07 -13.11 10.29
N LEU A 388 -20.28 -13.88 11.36
CA LEU A 388 -20.27 -15.34 11.34
C LEU A 388 -21.42 -15.90 10.48
N ARG A 389 -22.60 -15.28 10.57
CA ARG A 389 -23.77 -15.63 9.76
C ARG A 389 -23.52 -15.38 8.28
N ALA A 390 -23.04 -14.18 7.93
CA ALA A 390 -22.77 -13.80 6.55
C ALA A 390 -21.74 -14.72 5.88
N ILE A 391 -20.62 -15.02 6.55
CA ILE A 391 -19.56 -15.88 5.97
C ILE A 391 -20.03 -17.33 5.79
N SER A 392 -20.93 -17.80 6.66
CA SER A 392 -21.49 -19.15 6.61
C SER A 392 -22.52 -19.30 5.48
N LEU A 393 -23.30 -18.26 5.21
CA LEU A 393 -24.34 -18.29 4.18
C LEU A 393 -23.81 -17.99 2.77
N LEU A 394 -22.73 -17.21 2.64
CA LEU A 394 -22.25 -16.66 1.37
C LEU A 394 -20.82 -17.11 1.03
N THR A 395 -20.39 -18.30 1.47
CA THR A 395 -19.02 -18.79 1.23
C THR A 395 -18.66 -18.88 -0.26
N ASP A 396 -19.65 -19.18 -1.11
CA ASP A 396 -19.55 -19.28 -2.56
C ASP A 396 -19.50 -17.93 -3.30
N GLU A 397 -19.69 -16.82 -2.59
CA GLU A 397 -19.73 -15.47 -3.15
C GLU A 397 -18.45 -14.68 -2.77
N PRO A 398 -17.38 -14.75 -3.58
CA PRO A 398 -16.10 -14.11 -3.26
C PRO A 398 -16.19 -12.58 -3.16
N GLU A 399 -17.21 -11.98 -3.76
CA GLU A 399 -17.47 -10.53 -3.74
C GLU A 399 -17.86 -10.04 -2.35
N VAL A 400 -18.49 -10.90 -1.54
CA VAL A 400 -18.93 -10.60 -0.18
C VAL A 400 -17.90 -11.09 0.85
N THR A 401 -17.36 -12.30 0.67
CA THR A 401 -16.39 -12.88 1.61
C THR A 401 -15.04 -12.16 1.58
N THR A 402 -14.58 -11.69 0.42
CA THR A 402 -13.30 -10.97 0.31
C THR A 402 -13.28 -9.67 1.15
N PRO A 403 -14.26 -8.75 1.04
CA PRO A 403 -14.35 -7.58 1.91
C PRO A 403 -14.35 -7.92 3.40
N LEU A 404 -15.14 -8.91 3.81
CA LEU A 404 -15.22 -9.36 5.21
C LEU A 404 -13.86 -9.87 5.71
N LEU A 405 -13.23 -10.79 4.99
CA LEU A 405 -11.93 -11.34 5.36
C LEU A 405 -10.84 -10.25 5.39
N LYS A 406 -10.91 -9.26 4.48
CA LYS A 406 -9.99 -8.11 4.48
C LYS A 406 -10.22 -7.16 5.64
N PHE A 407 -11.48 -6.95 6.04
CA PHE A 407 -11.82 -6.21 7.26
C PHE A 407 -11.23 -6.93 8.47
N MET A 408 -11.50 -8.23 8.62
CA MET A 408 -10.96 -9.02 9.72
C MET A 408 -9.43 -9.02 9.72
N SER A 409 -8.79 -9.14 8.56
CA SER A 409 -7.33 -9.10 8.45
C SER A 409 -6.76 -7.78 8.96
N GLU A 410 -7.42 -6.66 8.67
CA GLU A 410 -7.06 -5.36 9.23
C GLU A 410 -7.35 -5.30 10.72
N PHE A 411 -8.54 -5.72 11.17
CA PHE A 411 -8.97 -5.61 12.57
C PHE A 411 -8.07 -6.34 13.57
N VAL A 412 -7.46 -7.45 13.15
CA VAL A 412 -6.59 -8.29 14.00
C VAL A 412 -5.10 -7.93 13.89
N LEU A 413 -4.75 -6.96 13.05
CA LEU A 413 -3.37 -6.51 12.86
C LEU A 413 -2.94 -5.63 14.04
N ASN A 414 -1.91 -6.03 14.78
CA ASN A 414 -1.34 -5.22 15.87
C ASN A 414 -0.33 -4.17 15.33
N LYS A 415 -0.82 -3.20 14.54
CA LYS A 415 0.01 -2.06 14.11
C LYS A 415 0.07 -1.00 15.20
N ALA A 416 1.23 -0.34 15.34
CA ALA A 416 1.46 0.69 16.34
C ALA A 416 1.11 0.26 17.79
N GLN A 417 1.22 -1.03 18.10
CA GLN A 417 0.85 -1.59 19.41
C GLN A 417 -0.60 -1.28 19.86
N ARG A 418 -1.52 -1.13 18.91
CA ARG A 418 -2.93 -0.81 19.22
C ARG A 418 -3.71 -1.94 19.89
N LEU A 419 -3.27 -3.20 19.71
CA LEU A 419 -3.87 -4.39 20.34
C LEU A 419 -3.17 -4.71 21.67
N THR A 420 -2.97 -3.70 22.52
CA THR A 420 -2.38 -3.89 23.85
C THR A 420 -3.50 -3.90 24.88
N PHE A 421 -3.95 -5.09 25.26
CA PHE A 421 -4.94 -5.26 26.33
C PHE A 421 -4.26 -5.25 27.71
N ASP A 422 -4.97 -4.83 28.74
CA ASP A 422 -4.48 -4.98 30.12
C ASP A 422 -4.32 -6.46 30.45
N SER A 423 -3.37 -6.80 31.33
CA SER A 423 -3.12 -8.19 31.75
C SER A 423 -4.34 -8.88 32.38
N SER A 424 -5.28 -8.09 32.89
CA SER A 424 -6.57 -8.56 33.44
C SER A 424 -7.69 -8.68 32.40
N SER A 425 -7.48 -8.20 31.17
CA SER A 425 -8.52 -8.15 30.16
C SER A 425 -8.59 -9.46 29.35
N PRO A 426 -9.75 -10.12 29.26
CA PRO A 426 -9.92 -11.31 28.42
C PRO A 426 -10.07 -10.96 26.93
N ASN A 427 -10.04 -9.68 26.55
CA ASN A 427 -10.42 -9.22 25.21
C ASN A 427 -9.55 -9.84 24.09
N GLY A 428 -8.26 -10.06 24.33
CA GLY A 428 -7.40 -10.74 23.35
C GLY A 428 -7.83 -12.18 23.08
N ILE A 429 -8.17 -12.92 24.15
CA ILE A 429 -8.66 -14.31 24.05
C ILE A 429 -10.02 -14.34 23.36
N LEU A 430 -10.94 -13.45 23.75
CA LEU A 430 -12.28 -13.36 23.16
C LEU A 430 -12.22 -13.00 21.68
N LEU A 431 -11.36 -12.06 21.30
CA LEU A 431 -11.11 -11.71 19.90
C LEU A 431 -10.63 -12.94 19.12
N PHE A 432 -9.66 -13.68 19.65
CA PHE A 432 -9.17 -14.88 18.99
C PHE A 432 -10.23 -15.99 18.85
N ARG A 433 -11.11 -16.15 19.84
CA ARG A 433 -12.25 -17.10 19.74
C ARG A 433 -13.18 -16.74 18.58
N GLU A 434 -13.49 -15.46 18.38
CA GLU A 434 -14.31 -15.02 17.24
C GLU A 434 -13.59 -15.19 15.90
N ILE A 435 -12.27 -14.93 15.84
CA ILE A 435 -11.45 -15.22 14.66
C ILE A 435 -11.49 -16.71 14.32
N SER A 436 -11.27 -17.58 15.31
CA SER A 436 -11.31 -19.03 15.14
C SER A 436 -12.65 -19.49 14.57
N LYS A 437 -13.77 -19.07 15.17
CA LYS A 437 -15.13 -19.39 14.67
C LYS A 437 -15.31 -18.98 13.20
N LEU A 438 -14.89 -17.77 12.84
CA LEU A 438 -15.03 -17.23 11.49
C LEU A 438 -14.20 -18.02 10.47
N ILE A 439 -12.94 -18.33 10.81
CA ILE A 439 -12.02 -19.08 9.95
C ILE A 439 -12.47 -20.55 9.80
N VAL A 440 -12.93 -21.18 10.87
CA VAL A 440 -13.49 -22.55 10.83
C VAL A 440 -14.77 -22.59 9.98
N ALA A 441 -15.67 -21.62 10.15
CA ALA A 441 -16.91 -21.56 9.38
C ALA A 441 -16.65 -21.35 7.87
N TYR A 442 -15.69 -20.50 7.52
CA TYR A 442 -15.29 -20.29 6.13
C TYR A 442 -14.54 -21.50 5.55
N GLY A 443 -13.52 -21.97 6.27
CA GLY A 443 -12.62 -23.03 5.82
C GLY A 443 -13.33 -24.37 5.58
N SER A 444 -14.23 -24.76 6.49
CA SER A 444 -15.01 -26.01 6.35
C SER A 444 -15.90 -26.03 5.11
N ARG A 445 -16.37 -24.86 4.65
CA ARG A 445 -17.24 -24.73 3.48
C ARG A 445 -16.48 -24.50 2.19
N ILE A 446 -15.44 -23.67 2.19
CA ILE A 446 -14.66 -23.35 0.98
C ILE A 446 -13.96 -24.59 0.41
N LEU A 447 -13.53 -25.50 1.28
CA LEU A 447 -12.92 -26.78 0.90
C LEU A 447 -13.88 -27.68 0.12
N LEU A 448 -15.18 -27.60 0.41
CA LEU A 448 -16.23 -28.42 -0.23
C LEU A 448 -16.69 -27.87 -1.58
N LEU A 449 -16.40 -26.60 -1.90
CA LEU A 449 -16.81 -26.02 -3.18
C LEU A 449 -16.10 -26.71 -4.35
N PRO A 450 -16.73 -26.83 -5.53
CA PRO A 450 -16.06 -27.34 -6.73
C PRO A 450 -15.01 -26.36 -7.25
N ASN A 451 -14.03 -26.87 -8.00
CA ASN A 451 -13.06 -26.03 -8.70
C ASN A 451 -13.73 -25.35 -9.90
N GLY A 452 -13.95 -24.03 -9.82
CA GLY A 452 -14.52 -23.24 -10.90
C GLY A 452 -13.49 -22.84 -11.96
N THR A 453 -13.94 -22.17 -13.03
CA THR A 453 -13.10 -21.68 -14.14
C THR A 453 -12.01 -20.70 -13.70
N ASN A 454 -12.26 -19.90 -12.65
CA ASN A 454 -11.25 -19.04 -12.02
C ASN A 454 -11.03 -19.43 -10.56
N ILE A 455 -10.27 -20.50 -10.35
CA ILE A 455 -9.94 -21.07 -9.02
C ILE A 455 -9.30 -20.02 -8.10
N TYR A 456 -8.48 -19.11 -8.67
CA TYR A 456 -7.86 -18.06 -7.88
C TYR A 456 -8.90 -17.13 -7.25
N ARG A 457 -9.85 -16.60 -8.03
CA ARG A 457 -10.88 -15.67 -7.54
C ARG A 457 -11.86 -16.36 -6.60
N SER A 458 -12.26 -17.59 -6.89
CA SER A 458 -13.30 -18.30 -6.13
C SER A 458 -12.79 -18.91 -4.84
N LYS A 459 -11.58 -19.49 -4.82
CA LYS A 459 -11.03 -20.21 -3.66
C LYS A 459 -9.76 -19.59 -3.10
N TYR A 460 -8.69 -19.53 -3.90
CA TYR A 460 -7.37 -19.21 -3.37
C TYR A 460 -7.32 -17.82 -2.73
N LYS A 461 -8.08 -16.87 -3.28
CA LYS A 461 -8.13 -15.51 -2.76
C LYS A 461 -8.61 -15.44 -1.32
N GLY A 462 -9.72 -16.08 -0.99
CA GLY A 462 -10.21 -16.07 0.38
C GLY A 462 -9.38 -16.96 1.31
N ILE A 463 -8.80 -18.06 0.81
CA ILE A 463 -7.86 -18.89 1.58
C ILE A 463 -6.64 -18.07 2.01
N TRP A 464 -5.94 -17.40 1.10
CA TRP A 464 -4.73 -16.68 1.47
C TRP A 464 -5.01 -15.49 2.40
N ILE A 465 -6.17 -14.83 2.27
CA ILE A 465 -6.58 -13.79 3.23
C ILE A 465 -6.84 -14.41 4.60
N SER A 466 -7.49 -15.58 4.66
CA SER A 466 -7.73 -16.32 5.91
C SER A 466 -6.44 -16.73 6.60
N LEU A 467 -5.45 -17.22 5.85
CA LEU A 467 -4.10 -17.49 6.38
C LEU A 467 -3.45 -16.20 6.92
N THR A 468 -3.60 -15.09 6.21
CA THR A 468 -3.09 -13.78 6.66
C THR A 468 -3.76 -13.30 7.96
N VAL A 469 -5.09 -13.49 8.09
CA VAL A 469 -5.84 -13.18 9.33
C VAL A 469 -5.24 -13.97 10.48
N LEU A 470 -5.07 -15.28 10.29
CA LEU A 470 -4.56 -16.16 11.34
C LEU A 470 -3.10 -15.84 11.70
N SER A 471 -2.21 -15.65 10.72
CA SER A 471 -0.82 -15.23 10.98
C SER A 471 -0.73 -13.96 11.80
N ARG A 472 -1.54 -12.95 11.47
CA ARG A 472 -1.58 -11.67 12.21
C ARG A 472 -2.09 -11.84 13.63
N ALA A 473 -3.01 -12.76 13.85
CA ALA A 473 -3.55 -13.06 15.18
C ALA A 473 -2.55 -13.83 16.05
N LEU A 474 -1.87 -14.82 15.48
CA LEU A 474 -0.89 -15.65 16.17
C LEU A 474 0.40 -14.87 16.52
N CYS A 475 0.86 -13.97 15.63
CA CYS A 475 2.04 -13.12 15.87
C CYS A 475 1.72 -11.76 16.49
N GLY A 476 0.45 -11.50 16.84
CA GLY A 476 0.03 -10.19 17.32
C GLY A 476 0.51 -9.85 18.73
N ASN A 477 1.00 -10.83 19.50
CA ASN A 477 1.46 -10.70 20.88
C ASN A 477 0.41 -10.16 21.87
N TYR A 478 -0.88 -10.31 21.56
CA TYR A 478 -2.00 -9.84 22.38
C TYR A 478 -2.85 -10.99 22.98
N VAL A 479 -2.46 -12.24 22.72
CA VAL A 479 -3.11 -13.45 23.23
C VAL A 479 -2.05 -14.36 23.82
N ASN A 480 -2.28 -14.83 25.04
CA ASN A 480 -1.50 -15.95 25.57
C ASN A 480 -2.18 -17.25 25.17
N PHE A 481 -1.61 -17.94 24.18
CA PHE A 481 -2.21 -19.14 23.60
C PHE A 481 -2.20 -20.37 24.52
N GLY A 482 -1.32 -20.41 25.54
CA GLY A 482 -1.32 -21.49 26.53
C GLY A 482 -2.62 -21.56 27.33
N VAL A 483 -3.37 -20.46 27.38
CA VAL A 483 -4.66 -20.37 28.08
C VAL A 483 -5.72 -21.29 27.46
N PHE A 484 -5.69 -21.50 26.14
CA PHE A 484 -6.66 -22.37 25.47
C PHE A 484 -6.55 -23.82 25.93
N GLU A 485 -5.32 -24.32 26.05
CA GLU A 485 -5.05 -25.68 26.54
C GLU A 485 -5.44 -25.83 28.02
N LEU A 486 -5.09 -24.83 28.86
CA LEU A 486 -5.42 -24.84 30.29
C LEU A 486 -6.93 -24.89 30.57
N TYR A 487 -7.75 -24.23 29.76
CA TYR A 487 -9.21 -24.20 29.92
C TYR A 487 -9.95 -25.23 29.03
N GLY A 488 -9.23 -26.05 28.26
CA GLY A 488 -9.84 -27.01 27.33
C GLY A 488 -10.61 -26.37 26.17
N ASP A 489 -10.31 -25.12 25.82
CA ASP A 489 -10.93 -24.41 24.71
C ASP A 489 -10.26 -24.82 23.37
N ARG A 490 -11.05 -25.41 22.48
CA ARG A 490 -10.58 -25.92 21.18
C ARG A 490 -10.38 -24.86 20.10
N ALA A 491 -10.66 -23.58 20.37
CA ALA A 491 -10.59 -22.52 19.37
C ALA A 491 -9.24 -22.46 18.63
N LEU A 492 -8.11 -22.60 19.34
CA LEU A 492 -6.80 -22.63 18.70
C LEU A 492 -6.59 -23.87 17.85
N ALA A 493 -6.89 -25.05 18.40
CA ALA A 493 -6.71 -26.32 17.70
C ALA A 493 -7.57 -26.39 16.42
N ASP A 494 -8.84 -26.03 16.50
CA ASP A 494 -9.77 -26.08 15.36
C ASP A 494 -9.38 -25.05 14.28
N ALA A 495 -8.88 -23.88 14.66
CA ALA A 495 -8.38 -22.87 13.72
C ALA A 495 -7.12 -23.32 12.99
N LEU A 496 -6.19 -24.00 13.69
CA LEU A 496 -4.96 -24.54 13.10
C LEU A 496 -5.24 -25.74 12.18
N ASP A 497 -6.14 -26.64 12.56
CA ASP A 497 -6.54 -27.79 11.76
C ASP A 497 -7.16 -27.36 10.42
N ILE A 498 -8.12 -26.43 10.46
CA ILE A 498 -8.80 -26.00 9.24
C ILE A 498 -7.89 -25.18 8.32
N SER A 499 -6.99 -24.35 8.87
CA SER A 499 -6.03 -23.59 8.07
C SER A 499 -4.99 -24.48 7.41
N LEU A 500 -4.55 -25.55 8.07
CA LEU A 500 -3.69 -26.56 7.46
C LEU A 500 -4.42 -27.30 6.34
N LYS A 501 -5.66 -27.74 6.55
CA LYS A 501 -6.48 -28.35 5.49
C LYS A 501 -6.66 -27.42 4.28
N MET A 502 -6.96 -26.13 4.52
CA MET A 502 -7.01 -25.12 3.46
C MET A 502 -5.69 -24.97 2.72
N THR A 503 -4.57 -25.02 3.45
CA THR A 503 -3.24 -24.88 2.88
C THR A 503 -2.85 -26.08 2.02
N LEU A 504 -3.09 -27.30 2.51
CA LEU A 504 -2.80 -28.56 1.82
C LEU A 504 -3.72 -28.80 0.62
N SER A 505 -4.87 -28.12 0.55
CA SER A 505 -5.78 -28.19 -0.61
C SER A 505 -5.23 -27.50 -1.88
N ILE A 506 -4.15 -26.72 -1.76
CA ILE A 506 -3.58 -25.93 -2.85
C ILE A 506 -2.29 -26.61 -3.35
N PRO A 507 -2.18 -26.92 -4.65
CA PRO A 507 -0.95 -27.46 -5.22
C PRO A 507 0.24 -26.50 -5.08
N LEU A 508 1.44 -27.03 -4.85
CA LEU A 508 2.68 -26.23 -4.74
C LEU A 508 2.94 -25.40 -6.01
N SER A 509 2.62 -25.92 -7.19
CA SER A 509 2.73 -25.20 -8.47
C SER A 509 1.94 -23.88 -8.46
N ASP A 510 0.74 -23.89 -7.88
CA ASP A 510 -0.14 -22.73 -7.84
C ASP A 510 0.35 -21.71 -6.80
N ILE A 511 0.86 -22.21 -5.66
CA ILE A 511 1.48 -21.38 -4.62
C ILE A 511 2.66 -20.59 -5.20
N LEU A 512 3.52 -21.25 -5.99
CA LEU A 512 4.68 -20.61 -6.61
C LEU A 512 4.29 -19.66 -7.76
N THR A 513 3.17 -19.91 -8.44
CA THR A 513 2.67 -19.07 -9.54
C THR A 513 2.06 -17.75 -9.04
N PHE A 514 1.26 -17.80 -7.97
CA PHE A 514 0.51 -16.64 -7.48
C PHE A 514 1.25 -15.90 -6.35
N LYS A 515 1.92 -14.77 -6.67
CA LYS A 515 2.71 -13.96 -5.71
C LYS A 515 2.05 -13.68 -4.35
N LYS A 516 0.77 -13.30 -4.32
CA LYS A 516 0.05 -12.99 -3.07
C LYS A 516 -0.23 -14.23 -2.22
N LEU A 517 -0.55 -15.34 -2.88
CA LEU A 517 -0.78 -16.62 -2.24
C LEU A 517 0.53 -17.16 -1.67
N SER A 518 1.61 -17.10 -2.45
CA SER A 518 2.97 -17.44 -2.03
C SER A 518 3.38 -16.73 -0.74
N LYS A 519 3.26 -15.40 -0.70
CA LYS A 519 3.59 -14.60 0.50
C LYS A 519 2.76 -14.97 1.72
N ALA A 520 1.46 -15.23 1.54
CA ALA A 520 0.59 -15.63 2.64
C ALA A 520 0.90 -17.05 3.14
N TYR A 521 1.20 -17.98 2.23
CA TYR A 521 1.58 -19.36 2.54
C TYR A 521 2.86 -19.40 3.37
N TYR A 522 3.96 -18.83 2.86
CA TYR A 522 5.25 -18.88 3.54
C TYR A 522 5.25 -18.06 4.83
N GLY A 523 4.57 -16.91 4.84
CA GLY A 523 4.36 -16.16 6.07
C GLY A 523 3.53 -16.92 7.10
N TYR A 524 2.55 -17.73 6.70
CA TYR A 524 1.82 -18.59 7.63
C TYR A 524 2.68 -19.75 8.15
N MET A 525 3.45 -20.41 7.29
CA MET A 525 4.36 -21.48 7.70
C MET A 525 5.40 -20.99 8.70
N GLU A 526 6.04 -19.84 8.46
CA GLU A 526 6.94 -19.20 9.42
C GLU A 526 6.32 -19.09 10.82
N VAL A 527 5.09 -18.57 10.91
CA VAL A 527 4.37 -18.43 12.18
C VAL A 527 4.13 -19.78 12.85
N LEU A 528 3.74 -20.79 12.08
CA LEU A 528 3.50 -22.13 12.61
C LEU A 528 4.74 -22.77 13.22
N PHE A 529 5.87 -22.72 12.50
CA PHE A 529 7.13 -23.31 12.94
C PHE A 529 7.79 -22.50 14.07
N ASN A 530 7.65 -21.18 14.10
CA ASN A 530 8.27 -20.34 15.13
C ASN A 530 7.52 -20.40 16.48
N ASN A 531 6.18 -20.25 16.46
CA ASN A 531 5.42 -19.98 17.69
C ASN A 531 4.59 -21.17 18.18
N HIS A 532 4.28 -22.13 17.31
CA HIS A 532 3.32 -23.19 17.62
C HIS A 532 3.82 -24.59 17.31
N ILE A 533 5.13 -24.80 17.10
CA ILE A 533 5.68 -26.11 16.72
C ILE A 533 5.28 -27.26 17.66
N THR A 534 5.11 -26.97 18.96
CA THR A 534 4.74 -27.93 20.00
C THR A 534 3.25 -28.19 20.11
N ILE A 535 2.44 -27.14 19.96
CA ILE A 535 0.96 -27.20 20.06
C ILE A 535 0.35 -27.75 18.77
N ASN A 536 1.06 -27.61 17.65
CA ASN A 536 0.48 -27.76 16.33
C ASN A 536 0.50 -29.21 15.81
N SER A 537 -0.62 -29.56 15.21
CA SER A 537 -0.88 -30.75 14.40
C SER A 537 0.17 -31.08 13.33
N VAL A 538 1.05 -30.15 12.91
CA VAL A 538 2.07 -30.39 11.86
C VAL A 538 2.99 -31.58 12.18
N LEU A 539 3.46 -31.70 13.43
CA LEU A 539 4.26 -32.84 13.87
C LEU A 539 3.41 -34.10 14.15
N ASN A 540 2.09 -33.95 14.23
CA ASN A 540 1.15 -35.07 14.36
C ASN A 540 0.58 -35.52 13.00
N LEU A 541 1.01 -34.91 11.88
CA LEU A 541 0.63 -35.32 10.54
C LEU A 541 1.29 -36.66 10.18
N ASP A 542 0.80 -37.29 9.12
CA ASP A 542 1.52 -38.38 8.48
C ASP A 542 2.84 -37.88 7.87
N THR A 543 3.82 -38.78 7.76
CA THR A 543 5.17 -38.42 7.30
C THR A 543 5.19 -37.86 5.88
N SER A 544 4.33 -38.36 4.98
CA SER A 544 4.24 -37.82 3.61
C SER A 544 3.82 -36.36 3.60
N THR A 545 2.81 -35.98 4.38
CA THR A 545 2.35 -34.58 4.47
C THR A 545 3.40 -33.69 5.13
N PHE A 546 4.04 -34.15 6.20
CA PHE A 546 5.13 -33.42 6.86
C PHE A 546 6.28 -33.16 5.89
N VAL A 547 6.76 -34.19 5.19
CA VAL A 547 7.83 -34.08 4.19
C VAL A 547 7.43 -33.12 3.08
N HIS A 548 6.20 -33.19 2.56
CA HIS A 548 5.71 -32.25 1.55
C HIS A 548 5.79 -30.79 2.02
N ILE A 549 5.41 -30.50 3.27
CA ILE A 549 5.52 -29.15 3.85
C ILE A 549 6.99 -28.72 3.92
N VAL A 550 7.89 -29.56 4.44
CA VAL A 550 9.31 -29.20 4.56
C VAL A 550 9.97 -29.01 3.19
N THR A 551 9.68 -29.89 2.22
CA THR A 551 10.16 -29.74 0.83
C THR A 551 9.62 -28.46 0.19
N SER A 552 8.39 -28.03 0.51
CA SER A 552 7.88 -26.74 0.05
C SER A 552 8.71 -25.56 0.60
N LEU A 553 9.15 -25.62 1.86
CA LEU A 553 10.04 -24.59 2.44
C LEU A 553 11.40 -24.56 1.74
N GLU A 554 11.95 -25.74 1.42
CA GLU A 554 13.18 -25.84 0.64
C GLU A 554 13.01 -25.23 -0.77
N SER A 555 11.87 -25.46 -1.42
CA SER A 555 11.57 -24.83 -2.71
C SER A 555 11.43 -23.30 -2.61
N GLY A 556 10.90 -22.80 -1.49
CA GLY A 556 10.80 -21.37 -1.19
C GLY A 556 12.15 -20.71 -0.92
N LEU A 557 13.13 -21.43 -0.36
CA LEU A 557 14.50 -20.94 -0.19
C LEU A 557 15.18 -20.62 -1.52
N LYS A 558 14.96 -21.48 -2.53
CA LYS A 558 15.47 -21.35 -3.91
C LYS A 558 14.69 -20.30 -4.74
N GLY A 559 13.70 -19.64 -4.15
CA GLY A 559 12.87 -18.65 -4.81
C GLY A 559 13.57 -17.29 -4.97
N LEU A 560 13.16 -16.52 -5.98
CA LEU A 560 13.73 -15.19 -6.27
C LEU A 560 13.33 -14.08 -5.27
N ASP A 561 12.27 -14.28 -4.48
CA ASP A 561 11.80 -13.28 -3.50
C ASP A 561 12.56 -13.45 -2.18
N THR A 562 13.46 -12.50 -1.88
CA THR A 562 14.26 -12.48 -0.64
C THR A 562 13.42 -12.45 0.63
N GLY A 563 12.20 -11.90 0.58
CA GLY A 563 11.26 -11.95 1.69
C GLY A 563 10.83 -13.39 1.97
N ILE A 564 10.39 -14.12 0.94
CA ILE A 564 9.98 -15.52 1.06
C ILE A 564 11.14 -16.41 1.52
N SER A 565 12.32 -16.24 0.93
CA SER A 565 13.52 -16.99 1.32
C SER A 565 13.86 -16.79 2.80
N THR A 566 13.72 -15.55 3.30
CA THR A 566 13.92 -15.23 4.73
C THR A 566 12.91 -15.94 5.64
N GLN A 567 11.63 -15.96 5.25
CA GLN A 567 10.58 -16.65 6.01
C GLN A 567 10.80 -18.16 6.07
N CYS A 568 11.20 -18.76 4.95
CA CYS A 568 11.54 -20.19 4.87
C CYS A 568 12.76 -20.53 5.74
N ALA A 569 13.80 -19.69 5.69
CA ALA A 569 15.00 -19.86 6.51
C ALA A 569 14.68 -19.81 8.01
N SER A 570 13.81 -18.89 8.44
CA SER A 570 13.34 -18.83 9.83
C SER A 570 12.55 -20.08 10.22
N ALA A 571 11.65 -20.57 9.37
CA ALA A 571 10.86 -21.76 9.66
C ALA A 571 11.74 -23.01 9.81
N ILE A 572 12.73 -23.17 8.91
CA ILE A 572 13.69 -24.27 8.94
C ILE A 572 14.62 -24.16 10.16
N ASP A 573 15.06 -22.95 10.53
CA ASP A 573 15.87 -22.74 11.73
C ASP A 573 15.11 -23.15 12.99
N SER A 574 13.85 -22.75 13.12
CA SER A 574 13.01 -23.13 14.26
C SER A 574 12.80 -24.65 14.34
N LEU A 575 12.59 -25.32 13.20
CA LEU A 575 12.48 -26.78 13.14
C LEU A 575 13.79 -27.46 13.59
N ALA A 576 14.93 -27.03 13.04
CA ALA A 576 16.24 -27.59 13.35
C ALA A 576 16.65 -27.31 14.81
N ALA A 577 16.41 -26.10 15.31
CA ALA A 577 16.68 -25.72 16.68
C ALA A 577 15.81 -26.52 17.66
N PHE A 578 14.54 -26.76 17.33
CA PHE A 578 13.67 -27.60 18.14
C PHE A 578 14.18 -29.04 18.22
N TYR A 579 14.61 -29.63 17.10
CA TYR A 579 15.24 -30.95 17.07
C TYR A 579 16.51 -30.99 17.95
N PHE A 580 17.41 -30.03 17.75
CA PHE A 580 18.67 -29.96 18.50
C PHE A 580 18.41 -29.87 20.02
N ASN A 581 17.56 -28.94 20.46
CA ASN A 581 17.32 -28.69 21.88
C ASN A 581 16.58 -29.83 22.59
N ASN A 582 15.72 -30.59 21.90
CA ASN A 582 14.88 -31.62 22.54
C ASN A 582 15.37 -33.06 22.32
N ILE A 583 16.19 -33.31 21.30
CA ILE A 583 16.64 -34.66 20.94
C ILE A 583 18.16 -34.78 21.05
N THR A 584 18.91 -33.83 20.49
CA THR A 584 20.38 -33.92 20.41
C THR A 584 21.08 -33.45 21.69
N ALA A 585 20.59 -32.37 22.29
CA ALA A 585 21.20 -31.68 23.44
C ALA A 585 20.27 -31.59 24.66
N GLY A 586 19.11 -32.25 24.61
CA GLY A 586 18.11 -32.19 25.69
C GLY A 586 18.45 -33.12 26.86
N ASP A 587 18.49 -32.58 28.07
CA ASP A 587 18.67 -33.34 29.32
C ASP A 587 17.36 -33.94 29.86
N ASN A 588 16.21 -33.45 29.37
CA ASN A 588 14.87 -33.88 29.77
C ASN A 588 14.32 -34.98 28.84
N PRO A 589 13.39 -35.84 29.32
CA PRO A 589 12.74 -36.81 28.46
C PRO A 589 12.04 -36.11 27.28
N PRO A 590 12.17 -36.66 26.06
CA PRO A 590 11.66 -36.01 24.86
C PRO A 590 10.13 -35.89 24.92
N SER A 591 9.63 -34.69 24.62
CA SER A 591 8.19 -34.45 24.51
C SER A 591 7.56 -35.31 23.41
N PRO A 592 6.25 -35.61 23.45
CA PRO A 592 5.57 -36.36 22.39
C PRO A 592 5.78 -35.74 21.00
N ALA A 593 5.81 -34.41 20.91
CA ALA A 593 6.12 -33.68 19.68
C ALA A 593 7.55 -33.94 19.18
N ALA A 594 8.54 -33.97 20.09
CA ALA A 594 9.92 -34.30 19.74
C ALA A 594 10.06 -35.75 19.27
N LEU A 595 9.36 -36.70 19.90
CA LEU A 595 9.34 -38.10 19.47
C LEU A 595 8.74 -38.25 18.06
N ASN A 596 7.65 -37.54 17.76
CA ASN A 596 7.06 -37.56 16.42
C ASN A 596 7.99 -36.95 15.36
N LEU A 597 8.68 -35.86 15.70
CA LEU A 597 9.70 -35.29 14.81
C LEU A 597 10.86 -36.28 14.59
N ALA A 598 11.35 -36.93 15.64
CA ALA A 598 12.38 -37.95 15.52
C ALA A 598 11.93 -39.11 14.62
N ARG A 599 10.66 -39.53 14.71
CA ARG A 599 10.07 -40.53 13.81
C ARG A 599 10.09 -40.07 12.36
N HIS A 600 9.62 -38.86 12.07
CA HIS A 600 9.63 -38.32 10.71
C HIS A 600 11.04 -38.25 10.09
N ILE A 601 12.02 -37.79 10.87
CA ILE A 601 13.42 -37.73 10.43
C ILE A 601 14.03 -39.13 10.30
N GLY A 602 13.65 -40.07 11.16
CA GLY A 602 14.06 -41.48 11.05
C GLY A 602 13.52 -42.17 9.79
N GLU A 603 12.30 -41.84 9.38
CA GLU A 603 11.68 -42.35 8.16
C GLU A 603 12.27 -41.71 6.88
N LEU A 604 12.80 -40.48 6.96
CA LEU A 604 13.52 -39.83 5.86
C LEU A 604 14.82 -39.15 6.33
N PRO A 605 15.91 -39.90 6.56
CA PRO A 605 17.16 -39.37 7.09
C PRO A 605 17.87 -38.36 6.15
N SER A 606 17.51 -38.36 4.87
CA SER A 606 18.07 -37.47 3.85
C SER A 606 17.53 -36.04 3.90
N LEU A 607 16.46 -35.78 4.65
CA LEU A 607 15.78 -34.47 4.66
C LEU A 607 16.70 -33.32 5.10
N PHE A 608 17.30 -33.42 6.30
CA PHE A 608 18.21 -32.39 6.81
C PHE A 608 19.49 -32.23 5.97
N PRO A 609 20.17 -33.31 5.52
CA PRO A 609 21.30 -33.20 4.60
C PRO A 609 20.95 -32.47 3.29
N GLN A 610 19.79 -32.74 2.70
CA GLN A 610 19.35 -32.07 1.47
C GLN A 610 19.12 -30.58 1.67
N ILE A 611 18.45 -30.20 2.76
CA ILE A 611 18.21 -28.79 3.10
C ILE A 611 19.54 -28.07 3.36
N LEU A 612 20.47 -28.69 4.10
CA LEU A 612 21.78 -28.12 4.38
C LEU A 612 22.57 -27.90 3.08
N LYS A 613 22.56 -28.87 2.17
CA LYS A 613 23.16 -28.75 0.84
C LYS A 613 22.58 -27.57 0.06
N SER A 614 21.25 -27.49 -0.03
CA SER A 614 20.56 -26.40 -0.72
C SER A 614 20.90 -25.01 -0.14
N LEU A 615 21.00 -24.88 1.18
CA LEU A 615 21.42 -23.64 1.84
C LEU A 615 22.85 -23.23 1.48
N PHE A 616 23.79 -24.17 1.46
CA PHE A 616 25.17 -23.89 1.03
C PHE A 616 25.25 -23.54 -0.46
N GLU A 617 24.49 -24.22 -1.32
CA GLU A 617 24.42 -23.88 -2.75
C GLU A 617 23.94 -22.44 -2.98
N ILE A 618 22.90 -22.02 -2.27
CA ILE A 618 22.38 -20.63 -2.33
C ILE A 618 23.45 -19.63 -1.87
N ILE A 619 24.12 -19.88 -0.74
CA ILE A 619 25.12 -18.93 -0.21
C ILE A 619 26.35 -18.82 -1.11
N ILE A 620 26.79 -19.95 -1.66
CA ILE A 620 28.00 -20.03 -2.47
C ILE A 620 27.73 -19.45 -3.87
N PHE A 621 26.70 -19.95 -4.55
CA PHE A 621 26.50 -19.72 -5.98
C PHE A 621 25.52 -18.58 -6.29
N GLU A 622 24.61 -18.22 -5.39
CA GLU A 622 23.60 -17.18 -5.64
C GLU A 622 23.91 -15.86 -4.94
N ASP A 623 23.51 -14.73 -5.54
CA ASP A 623 23.62 -13.41 -4.90
C ASP A 623 22.53 -13.20 -3.84
N ALA A 624 22.58 -13.99 -2.77
CA ALA A 624 21.61 -13.92 -1.69
C ALA A 624 21.81 -12.64 -0.86
N GLY A 625 20.83 -11.73 -0.88
CA GLY A 625 20.82 -10.49 -0.07
C GLY A 625 20.40 -10.69 1.39
N ASN A 626 19.99 -11.90 1.78
CA ASN A 626 19.46 -12.27 3.09
C ASN A 626 20.39 -13.22 3.88
N GLN A 627 21.71 -13.08 3.72
CA GLN A 627 22.74 -13.94 4.33
C GLN A 627 22.53 -14.20 5.83
N TRP A 628 22.17 -13.15 6.58
CA TRP A 628 21.93 -13.23 8.01
C TRP A 628 20.80 -14.18 8.40
N SER A 629 19.81 -14.33 7.53
CA SER A 629 18.68 -15.23 7.78
C SER A 629 19.03 -16.67 7.39
N LEU A 630 19.83 -16.85 6.32
CA LEU A 630 20.29 -18.17 5.85
C LEU A 630 21.36 -18.80 6.75
N SER A 631 22.16 -17.98 7.46
CA SER A 631 23.19 -18.49 8.38
C SER A 631 22.61 -19.27 9.56
N ARG A 632 21.44 -18.85 10.06
CA ARG A 632 20.78 -19.44 11.23
C ARG A 632 20.41 -20.92 11.04
N PRO A 633 19.63 -21.32 10.02
CA PRO A 633 19.30 -22.72 9.80
C PRO A 633 20.54 -23.56 9.49
N ILE A 634 21.56 -23.01 8.83
CA ILE A 634 22.82 -23.73 8.56
C ILE A 634 23.48 -24.12 9.88
N LEU A 635 23.67 -23.18 10.80
CA LEU A 635 24.26 -23.48 12.10
C LEU A 635 23.42 -24.52 12.84
N SER A 636 22.10 -24.33 12.91
CA SER A 636 21.20 -25.27 13.60
C SER A 636 21.30 -26.69 13.03
N LEU A 637 21.39 -26.85 11.70
CA LEU A 637 21.56 -28.15 11.05
C LEU A 637 22.94 -28.77 11.30
N ILE A 638 24.03 -27.98 11.29
CA ILE A 638 25.38 -28.46 11.62
C ILE A 638 25.43 -28.97 13.07
N MET A 639 24.76 -28.28 14.00
CA MET A 639 24.72 -28.67 15.42
C MET A 639 23.95 -29.98 15.66
N ILE A 640 22.99 -30.33 14.80
CA ILE A 640 22.28 -31.61 14.88
C ILE A 640 23.21 -32.78 14.56
N SER A 641 24.05 -32.65 13.53
CA SER A 641 25.01 -33.68 13.12
C SER A 641 26.25 -33.09 12.46
N GLU A 642 27.38 -33.13 13.19
CA GLU A 642 28.69 -32.72 12.67
C GLU A 642 29.17 -33.64 11.53
N GLN A 643 28.73 -34.90 11.53
CA GLN A 643 29.01 -35.86 10.46
C GLN A 643 28.36 -35.41 9.14
N MET A 644 27.09 -34.97 9.19
CA MET A 644 26.39 -34.44 8.01
C MET A 644 27.15 -33.27 7.37
N PHE A 645 27.68 -32.37 8.19
CA PHE A 645 28.50 -31.26 7.72
C PHE A 645 29.83 -31.73 7.11
N SER A 646 30.50 -32.70 7.75
CA SER A 646 31.75 -33.27 7.26
C SER A 646 31.59 -33.96 5.90
N ASP A 647 30.50 -34.72 5.73
CA ASP A 647 30.17 -35.39 4.47
C ASP A 647 29.85 -34.37 3.37
N LEU A 648 29.08 -33.31 3.69
CA LEU A 648 28.77 -32.24 2.75
C LEU A 648 30.03 -31.46 2.35
N ARG A 649 30.92 -31.16 3.29
CA ARG A 649 32.22 -30.52 3.02
C ARG A 649 33.04 -31.36 2.03
N ALA A 650 33.12 -32.68 2.24
CA ALA A 650 33.83 -33.58 1.34
C ALA A 650 33.23 -33.59 -0.07
N GLN A 651 31.90 -33.59 -0.19
CA GLN A 651 31.20 -33.53 -1.48
C GLN A 651 31.44 -32.21 -2.21
N ILE A 652 31.35 -31.07 -1.52
CA ILE A 652 31.59 -29.75 -2.11
C ILE A 652 33.06 -29.65 -2.57
N LEU A 653 34.03 -30.09 -1.75
CA LEU A 653 35.44 -30.10 -2.13
C LEU A 653 35.70 -30.95 -3.37
N ALA A 654 35.14 -32.16 -3.43
CA ALA A 654 35.29 -33.05 -4.58
C ALA A 654 34.69 -32.47 -5.89
N SER A 655 33.71 -31.56 -5.78
CA SER A 655 33.09 -30.90 -6.93
C SER A 655 33.91 -29.74 -7.51
N GLN A 656 34.95 -29.26 -6.81
CA GLN A 656 35.77 -28.12 -7.23
C GLN A 656 37.09 -28.55 -7.89
N PRO A 657 37.67 -27.72 -8.78
CA PRO A 657 39.00 -27.97 -9.37
C PRO A 657 40.10 -28.11 -8.31
N ILE A 658 41.09 -28.98 -8.55
CA ILE A 658 42.16 -29.34 -7.59
C ILE A 658 42.86 -28.09 -7.03
N ASP A 659 43.12 -27.09 -7.86
CA ASP A 659 43.79 -25.84 -7.47
C ASP A 659 42.98 -24.98 -6.47
N GLN A 660 41.66 -25.15 -6.43
CA GLN A 660 40.75 -24.42 -5.53
C GLN A 660 40.40 -25.21 -4.26
N GLN A 661 40.61 -26.53 -4.25
CA GLN A 661 40.25 -27.40 -3.12
C GLN A 661 40.96 -27.03 -1.82
N GLN A 662 42.28 -26.72 -1.89
CA GLN A 662 43.06 -26.36 -0.71
C GLN A 662 42.59 -25.03 -0.09
N ARG A 663 42.26 -24.05 -0.93
CA ARG A 663 41.72 -22.75 -0.50
C ARG A 663 40.31 -22.88 0.09
N LEU A 664 39.43 -23.65 -0.56
CA LEU A 664 38.09 -23.92 -0.05
C LEU A 664 38.15 -24.60 1.33
N SER A 665 39.05 -25.57 1.49
CA SER A 665 39.22 -26.30 2.75
C SER A 665 39.55 -25.33 3.89
N GLN A 666 40.49 -24.40 3.66
CA GLN A 666 40.82 -23.35 4.64
C GLN A 666 39.64 -22.43 4.94
N CYS A 667 38.80 -22.12 3.95
CA CYS A 667 37.58 -21.32 4.18
C CYS A 667 36.59 -22.07 5.09
N PHE A 668 36.39 -23.38 4.87
CA PHE A 668 35.55 -24.21 5.74
C PHE A 668 36.10 -24.32 7.16
N ASP A 669 37.42 -24.31 7.35
CA ASP A 669 38.02 -24.31 8.69
C ASP A 669 37.77 -22.98 9.43
N LYS A 670 37.83 -21.84 8.72
CA LYS A 670 37.48 -20.53 9.27
C LYS A 670 36.00 -20.43 9.66
N LEU A 671 35.10 -21.15 8.97
CA LEU A 671 33.66 -21.06 9.20
C LEU A 671 33.26 -21.42 10.64
N MET A 672 33.90 -22.43 11.22
CA MET A 672 33.61 -22.94 12.57
C MET A 672 34.52 -22.34 13.67
N THR A 673 35.37 -21.37 13.34
CA THR A 673 36.29 -20.76 14.31
C THR A 673 35.53 -19.99 15.39
N ASP A 674 35.82 -20.29 16.67
CA ASP A 674 35.13 -19.73 17.85
C ASP A 674 33.62 -20.02 17.92
N VAL A 675 33.13 -21.04 17.20
CA VAL A 675 31.73 -21.48 17.25
C VAL A 675 31.63 -22.65 18.22
N THR A 676 30.83 -22.48 19.27
CA THR A 676 30.58 -23.51 20.29
C THR A 676 29.39 -24.40 19.92
N ARG A 677 29.23 -25.55 20.57
CA ARG A 677 28.07 -26.45 20.38
C ARG A 677 26.82 -25.92 21.11
N SER A 678 26.35 -24.74 20.72
CA SER A 678 25.18 -24.07 21.30
C SER A 678 24.41 -23.26 20.26
N LEU A 679 23.11 -23.05 20.48
CA LEU A 679 22.28 -22.18 19.65
C LEU A 679 22.02 -20.81 20.30
N GLU A 680 22.91 -20.38 21.19
CA GLU A 680 22.81 -19.08 21.84
C GLU A 680 22.94 -17.92 20.83
N PRO A 681 22.29 -16.76 21.08
CA PRO A 681 22.33 -15.62 20.17
C PRO A 681 23.75 -15.17 19.80
N LYS A 682 24.66 -15.11 20.80
CA LYS A 682 26.06 -14.74 20.58
C LYS A 682 26.79 -15.70 19.64
N ASN A 683 26.52 -16.99 19.76
CA ASN A 683 27.13 -18.02 18.93
C ASN A 683 26.60 -17.98 17.49
N ARG A 684 25.30 -17.75 17.33
CA ARG A 684 24.63 -17.51 16.03
C ARG A 684 25.19 -16.28 15.31
N ASP A 685 25.41 -15.18 16.03
CA ASP A 685 26.00 -13.96 15.47
C ASP A 685 27.45 -14.18 15.04
N ARG A 686 28.24 -14.90 15.85
CA ARG A 686 29.63 -15.26 15.50
C ARG A 686 29.69 -16.12 14.24
N PHE A 687 28.87 -17.16 14.14
CA PHE A 687 28.79 -17.98 12.94
C PHE A 687 28.39 -17.18 11.70
N THR A 688 27.45 -16.24 11.85
CA THR A 688 27.01 -15.37 10.75
C THR A 688 28.15 -14.48 10.22
N GLN A 689 28.99 -13.94 11.12
CA GLN A 689 30.19 -13.19 10.74
C GLN A 689 31.17 -14.08 9.98
N ASN A 690 31.44 -15.29 10.49
CA ASN A 690 32.35 -16.24 9.83
C ASN A 690 31.85 -16.64 8.44
N LEU A 691 30.53 -16.85 8.29
CA LEU A 691 29.90 -17.19 7.01
C LEU A 691 29.98 -16.04 5.99
N THR A 692 29.91 -14.80 6.46
CA THR A 692 30.10 -13.61 5.61
C THR A 692 31.53 -13.56 5.07
N THR A 693 32.51 -13.78 5.95
CA THR A 693 33.93 -13.89 5.56
C THR A 693 34.16 -15.08 4.62
N PHE A 694 33.56 -16.24 4.91
CA PHE A 694 33.62 -17.43 4.05
C PHE A 694 33.16 -17.12 2.63
N ARG A 695 32.00 -16.47 2.46
CA ARG A 695 31.48 -16.11 1.13
C ARG A 695 32.38 -15.10 0.42
N HIS A 696 32.92 -14.11 1.14
CA HIS A 696 33.86 -13.15 0.56
C HIS A 696 35.13 -13.85 0.06
N ASP A 697 35.75 -14.67 0.91
CA ASP A 697 36.98 -15.41 0.61
C ASP A 697 36.78 -16.42 -0.53
N PHE A 698 35.56 -16.99 -0.65
CA PHE A 698 35.19 -17.88 -1.74
C PHE A 698 35.05 -17.15 -3.09
N ARG A 699 34.51 -15.91 -3.08
CA ARG A 699 34.22 -15.14 -4.31
C ARG A 699 35.35 -14.23 -4.77
N ALA A 700 36.25 -13.83 -3.88
CA ALA A 700 37.48 -13.16 -4.27
C ALA A 700 38.24 -14.09 -5.23
N LYS A 701 38.44 -13.69 -6.49
CA LYS A 701 39.25 -14.48 -7.42
C LYS A 701 40.70 -14.50 -6.95
#